data_AF-A0A2U2B471-F1
#
_entry.id   AF-A0A2U2B471-F1
#
_cell.length_a   1.000
_cell.length_b   1.000
_cell.length_c   1.000
_cell.angle_alpha   90.00
_cell.angle_beta   90.00
_cell.angle_gamma   90.00
#
_symmetry.space_group_name_H-M   'P 1'
#
loop_
_entity.id
_entity.type
_entity.pdbx_description
1 polymer ?
#
loop_
_entity_poly.entity_id
_entity_poly.type
_entity_poly.pdbx_seq_one_letter_code
_entity_poly.pdbx_strand_id
1 'polypeptide(L)'
;MNQFRNIICLLFLAVLIINPAIAQDNRTFETRIADLLVQMPVDDAEHRDRLMEEMLTLEKEGMTDICDRITPPGDGDDTRARFAVGSLSKYLSQSDHESDQQLWEGVLLDALEKAQNKDVKAFFIRNLEFAGTDKSLERLAVYIDNADLVAPVIKTILLIDKKVAAEIFSEKLPDASEDVAGMLIKGLGNSGDKAYVPQIVEYAEDANGEGQLVAWEALSKLPHPDAEKYLMKAARSDDYNGPAAIALLDYAKVVAEEYPSEALSIAEKVQKKTGDLQVSIQAMLVQSALLIEPARTAFLVNQMESSNTEYRGAIIQEAIRVKSPASQWVDYLKESDYPGKQAEVLYLLGKLGDNEVKSAIPQYLNSNNSDVRNEAAMTYALLAKGQAVEPLLDYLESQSGVADQKAGLEALLVAASRDELSLMTQRFSSLPAEAQVAVLKCFAARGDARAFDTVYKAADSEEGQVRHEALKTLKEVSEEQNLRALLKLFNRITKKEVINSVGEAIVAAVESAPDKVAAVQLVYQAASSDDESEKYLSVFSGIGGRESVDAVWQDYSKNSSQTSLEALINWNDHYATTVLHHVITGDFPLSHKSKVFYGYVNMVDDANLPDDQKLLLLRKVMAEAQDDDQKAAVLEAAGDLDTFLAFVFARKFLDEENLADYAANAMANIAMPAPGKDTGLSGDLIEEGLREAKEKITGQDAQYLKIDIDNYLKEMPEGTGYVSLFNGKDLSGWQGFVANPIKKAQLSESELENLQEKANEEMHETWSVQDGKIVFNGKGANLCTVEEYGDFEMIVDWRITKDGDSGIYLRGTPQVQVWDTSRVEVGAQVGSGGLYNNQKHESDPLVVADNPVGDWNTFRIKMVGEKVTVYLNGQLVVDNVVMENYWDRSMPIFPEGPVELQAHGTNLAFRDIYVKEIDSSAHNLTEEEQEKGFVALFNGSDLSGWQGNKTDYLVEKGQIVVKPQGGGHGNLFTEEEYDNFIYRFEFKLTPGANNGLGIRAPLVGDAAYVGMELQILDNTAPVYANLKPYQYHGSVYGVIPAKRGYLKPVGEWNSQEVIVDGTHVKVILNDQVILDGDIEKASENGTLDGKDHPGLDRMSGHIGFLGHGSVVYFRNIRIKKL
;
A
#
# COMPACT_ATOMS: atom_id res chain seq x y z
N MET A 1 -20.93 -70.94 -27.98
CA MET A 1 -20.61 -70.72 -26.55
C MET A 1 -20.26 -69.24 -26.26
N ASN A 2 -20.87 -68.27 -26.96
CA ASN A 2 -20.39 -66.88 -26.97
C ASN A 2 -21.28 -65.88 -26.21
N GLN A 3 -22.34 -66.33 -25.52
CA GLN A 3 -23.17 -65.44 -24.70
C GLN A 3 -22.92 -65.55 -23.19
N PHE A 4 -22.09 -66.49 -22.73
CA PHE A 4 -21.74 -66.64 -21.31
C PHE A 4 -20.36 -66.08 -20.94
N ARG A 5 -19.47 -65.85 -21.91
CA ARG A 5 -18.12 -65.28 -21.63
C ARG A 5 -18.15 -63.76 -21.46
N ASN A 6 -19.07 -63.05 -22.10
CA ASN A 6 -19.17 -61.60 -21.95
C ASN A 6 -19.79 -61.16 -20.61
N ILE A 7 -20.50 -62.05 -19.91
CA ILE A 7 -21.16 -61.72 -18.63
C ILE A 7 -20.20 -61.90 -17.43
N ILE A 8 -19.10 -62.67 -17.59
CA ILE A 8 -18.15 -62.91 -16.49
C ILE A 8 -16.91 -61.99 -16.57
N CYS A 9 -16.48 -61.56 -17.76
CA CYS A 9 -15.43 -60.53 -17.88
C CYS A 9 -15.91 -59.13 -17.43
N LEU A 10 -17.23 -58.89 -17.41
CA LEU A 10 -17.85 -57.70 -16.83
C LEU A 10 -17.94 -57.76 -15.29
N LEU A 11 -17.69 -58.92 -14.66
CA LEU A 11 -17.75 -59.12 -13.21
C LEU A 11 -16.37 -59.18 -12.53
N PHE A 12 -15.27 -59.22 -13.28
CA PHE A 12 -13.90 -59.21 -12.73
C PHE A 12 -13.11 -57.92 -13.00
N LEU A 13 -13.66 -56.98 -13.79
CA LEU A 13 -13.09 -55.63 -13.96
C LEU A 13 -13.64 -54.62 -12.93
N ALA A 14 -14.45 -55.08 -11.97
CA ALA A 14 -15.06 -54.25 -10.94
C ALA A 14 -14.28 -54.25 -9.61
N VAL A 15 -13.12 -54.92 -9.53
CA VAL A 15 -12.31 -54.97 -8.31
C VAL A 15 -10.84 -54.97 -8.72
N LEU A 16 -10.08 -53.94 -8.29
CA LEU A 16 -8.65 -53.65 -8.53
C LEU A 16 -8.34 -52.50 -9.51
N ILE A 17 -9.08 -51.39 -9.40
CA ILE A 17 -8.45 -50.05 -9.54
C ILE A 17 -8.42 -49.47 -8.14
N ILE A 18 -7.32 -49.72 -7.43
CA ILE A 18 -6.94 -48.95 -6.24
C ILE A 18 -6.04 -47.85 -6.77
N ASN A 19 -6.53 -46.61 -6.75
CA ASN A 19 -5.74 -45.40 -6.95
C ASN A 19 -4.59 -45.35 -5.93
N PRO A 20 -3.36 -44.99 -6.32
CA PRO A 20 -2.39 -44.46 -5.38
C PRO A 20 -2.73 -42.97 -5.17
N ALA A 21 -3.81 -42.70 -4.45
CA ALA A 21 -3.99 -41.45 -3.73
C ALA A 21 -3.51 -41.69 -2.28
N ILE A 22 -2.23 -42.04 -2.10
CA ILE A 22 -1.58 -42.06 -0.79
C ILE A 22 -0.09 -41.72 -1.00
N ALA A 23 0.21 -40.46 -1.26
CA ALA A 23 1.29 -39.85 -0.49
C ALA A 23 0.68 -39.68 0.91
N GLN A 24 1.24 -40.37 1.88
CA GLN A 24 0.73 -40.35 3.24
C GLN A 24 0.96 -38.95 3.79
N ASP A 25 -0.08 -38.10 3.77
CA ASP A 25 -0.12 -36.90 4.59
C ASP A 25 0.02 -37.37 6.04
N ASN A 26 1.24 -37.31 6.58
CA ASN A 26 1.59 -37.81 7.90
C ASN A 26 1.06 -36.91 9.02
N ARG A 27 0.40 -35.80 8.68
CA ARG A 27 -0.34 -34.99 9.63
C ARG A 27 -1.53 -35.80 10.14
N THR A 28 -1.78 -35.72 11.43
CA THR A 28 -2.98 -36.35 11.99
C THR A 28 -4.21 -35.68 11.37
N PHE A 29 -5.31 -36.42 11.26
CA PHE A 29 -6.57 -35.91 10.71
C PHE A 29 -7.00 -34.58 11.37
N GLU A 30 -6.84 -34.49 12.70
CA GLU A 30 -7.04 -33.27 13.49
C GLU A 30 -6.10 -32.12 13.12
N THR A 31 -4.84 -32.43 12.80
CA THR A 31 -3.85 -31.44 12.37
C THR A 31 -4.19 -30.84 11.02
N ARG A 32 -4.65 -31.67 10.05
CA ARG A 32 -5.09 -31.19 8.73
C ARG A 32 -6.25 -30.19 8.85
N ILE A 33 -7.17 -30.46 9.76
CA ILE A 33 -8.31 -29.57 10.04
C ILE A 33 -7.83 -28.28 10.74
N ALA A 34 -6.95 -28.38 11.73
CA ALA A 34 -6.41 -27.21 12.41
C ALA A 34 -5.61 -26.28 11.48
N ASP A 35 -4.74 -26.83 10.63
CA ASP A 35 -3.92 -26.08 9.66
C ASP A 35 -4.80 -25.34 8.64
N LEU A 36 -5.88 -25.99 8.18
CA LEU A 36 -6.85 -25.40 7.26
C LEU A 36 -7.59 -24.24 7.94
N LEU A 37 -8.03 -24.41 9.19
CA LEU A 37 -8.78 -23.40 9.91
C LEU A 37 -7.94 -22.18 10.31
N VAL A 38 -6.66 -22.36 10.66
CA VAL A 38 -5.77 -21.23 11.05
C VAL A 38 -5.62 -20.20 9.94
N GLN A 39 -5.69 -20.64 8.68
CA GLN A 39 -5.57 -19.79 7.50
C GLN A 39 -6.86 -19.01 7.17
N MET A 40 -7.94 -19.18 7.94
CA MET A 40 -9.20 -18.45 7.75
C MET A 40 -9.32 -17.25 8.70
N PRO A 41 -9.91 -16.11 8.26
CA PRO A 41 -10.36 -15.79 6.90
C PRO A 41 -9.19 -15.45 5.95
N VAL A 42 -9.43 -15.60 4.65
CA VAL A 42 -8.49 -15.27 3.56
C VAL A 42 -8.92 -14.01 2.79
N ASP A 43 -7.95 -13.18 2.40
CA ASP A 43 -8.18 -11.92 1.68
C ASP A 43 -8.14 -12.06 0.15
N ASP A 44 -7.65 -13.20 -0.36
CA ASP A 44 -7.54 -13.47 -1.80
C ASP A 44 -8.36 -14.71 -2.25
N ALA A 45 -8.80 -14.67 -3.51
CA ALA A 45 -9.69 -15.69 -4.05
C ALA A 45 -8.97 -17.01 -4.39
N GLU A 46 -7.69 -16.97 -4.75
CA GLU A 46 -6.94 -18.15 -5.20
C GLU A 46 -6.55 -19.04 -4.00
N HIS A 47 -6.15 -18.43 -2.89
CA HIS A 47 -5.91 -19.08 -1.60
C HIS A 47 -7.20 -19.67 -1.05
N ARG A 48 -8.31 -18.91 -1.08
CA ARG A 48 -9.63 -19.43 -0.70
C ARG A 48 -9.94 -20.71 -1.46
N ASP A 49 -9.86 -20.69 -2.79
CA ASP A 49 -10.24 -21.80 -3.64
C ASP A 49 -9.34 -23.03 -3.38
N ARG A 50 -8.04 -22.82 -3.13
CA ARG A 50 -7.11 -23.88 -2.71
C ARG A 50 -7.51 -24.51 -1.38
N LEU A 51 -7.87 -23.71 -0.37
CA LEU A 51 -8.33 -24.24 0.92
C LEU A 51 -9.64 -25.01 0.79
N MET A 52 -10.50 -24.65 -0.16
CA MET A 52 -11.74 -25.39 -0.40
C MET A 52 -11.46 -26.75 -1.03
N GLU A 53 -10.55 -26.81 -2.00
CA GLU A 53 -10.06 -28.10 -2.54
C GLU A 53 -9.41 -28.94 -1.44
N GLU A 54 -8.61 -28.36 -0.54
CA GLU A 54 -8.07 -29.08 0.61
C GLU A 54 -9.17 -29.58 1.54
N MET A 55 -10.20 -28.77 1.82
CA MET A 55 -11.37 -29.17 2.61
C MET A 55 -12.13 -30.33 1.96
N LEU A 56 -12.20 -30.38 0.62
CA LEU A 56 -12.80 -31.51 -0.12
C LEU A 56 -12.02 -32.81 0.10
N THR A 57 -10.69 -32.75 0.18
CA THR A 57 -9.85 -33.94 0.46
C THR A 57 -9.98 -34.50 1.87
N LEU A 58 -10.66 -33.79 2.78
CA LEU A 58 -10.98 -34.29 4.13
C LEU A 58 -12.19 -35.22 4.14
N GLU A 59 -12.88 -35.33 3.00
CA GLU A 59 -14.10 -36.10 2.79
C GLU A 59 -15.19 -35.78 3.84
N LYS A 60 -16.21 -36.63 3.94
CA LYS A 60 -17.36 -36.41 4.84
C LYS A 60 -16.93 -36.21 6.29
N GLU A 61 -15.95 -36.99 6.75
CA GLU A 61 -15.55 -37.00 8.16
C GLU A 61 -14.97 -35.64 8.58
N GLY A 62 -14.08 -35.05 7.79
CA GLY A 62 -13.41 -33.81 8.22
C GLY A 62 -14.27 -32.57 7.97
N MET A 63 -15.10 -32.61 6.93
CA MET A 63 -16.19 -31.65 6.76
C MET A 63 -17.14 -31.64 7.96
N THR A 64 -17.47 -32.82 8.50
CA THR A 64 -18.34 -32.96 9.67
C THR A 64 -17.65 -32.43 10.94
N ASP A 65 -16.37 -32.74 11.15
CA ASP A 65 -15.61 -32.20 12.28
C ASP A 65 -15.53 -30.65 12.23
N ILE A 66 -15.24 -30.06 11.07
CA ILE A 66 -15.26 -28.60 10.91
C ILE A 66 -16.64 -28.01 11.28
N CYS A 67 -17.73 -28.68 10.91
CA CYS A 67 -19.08 -28.28 11.31
C CYS A 67 -19.33 -28.47 12.82
N ASP A 68 -18.79 -29.52 13.43
CA ASP A 68 -18.91 -29.80 14.87
C ASP A 68 -18.17 -28.78 15.75
N ARG A 69 -17.20 -28.05 15.19
CA ARG A 69 -16.49 -26.94 15.86
C ARG A 69 -17.30 -25.65 15.93
N ILE A 70 -18.47 -25.59 15.31
CA ILE A 70 -19.37 -24.43 15.39
C ILE A 70 -20.14 -24.48 16.70
N THR A 71 -20.00 -23.43 17.50
CA THR A 71 -20.55 -23.33 18.85
C THR A 71 -21.64 -22.25 18.93
N PRO A 72 -22.48 -22.27 19.97
CA PRO A 72 -23.43 -21.18 20.23
C PRO A 72 -22.73 -19.82 20.39
N PRO A 73 -23.39 -18.71 20.05
CA PRO A 73 -22.85 -17.38 20.29
C PRO A 73 -22.47 -17.17 21.77
N GLY A 74 -21.22 -16.81 22.03
CA GLY A 74 -20.67 -16.61 23.38
C GLY A 74 -19.94 -17.81 23.98
N ASP A 75 -19.98 -18.99 23.34
CA ASP A 75 -19.30 -20.20 23.79
C ASP A 75 -18.04 -20.46 22.94
N GLY A 76 -16.93 -19.79 23.25
CA GLY A 76 -15.64 -19.97 22.57
C GLY A 76 -15.53 -19.24 21.22
N ASP A 77 -14.39 -19.41 20.55
CA ASP A 77 -14.12 -18.83 19.23
C ASP A 77 -14.26 -19.89 18.13
N ASP A 78 -15.33 -19.79 17.34
CA ASP A 78 -15.61 -20.63 16.18
C ASP A 78 -15.48 -19.87 14.84
N THR A 79 -14.89 -18.67 14.87
CA THR A 79 -14.82 -17.74 13.74
C THR A 79 -14.23 -18.42 12.50
N ARG A 80 -13.12 -19.14 12.68
CA ARG A 80 -12.42 -19.88 11.62
C ARG A 80 -13.28 -20.98 11.01
N ALA A 81 -13.97 -21.76 11.85
CA ALA A 81 -14.86 -22.83 11.39
C ALA A 81 -16.04 -22.25 10.59
N ARG A 82 -16.61 -21.12 11.05
CA ARG A 82 -17.67 -20.43 10.30
C ARG A 82 -17.19 -19.90 8.95
N PHE A 83 -15.98 -19.36 8.88
CA PHE A 83 -15.37 -18.93 7.60
C PHE A 83 -15.13 -20.11 6.66
N ALA A 84 -14.65 -21.25 7.15
CA ALA A 84 -14.45 -22.45 6.34
C ALA A 84 -15.78 -22.99 5.77
N VAL A 85 -16.80 -23.17 6.62
CA VAL A 85 -18.13 -23.64 6.17
C VAL A 85 -18.76 -22.66 5.17
N GLY A 86 -18.66 -21.35 5.42
CA GLY A 86 -19.14 -20.31 4.51
C GLY A 86 -18.43 -20.31 3.16
N SER A 87 -17.11 -20.44 3.19
CA SER A 87 -16.28 -20.42 1.99
C SER A 87 -16.53 -21.65 1.13
N LEU A 88 -16.68 -22.84 1.73
CA LEU A 88 -16.87 -24.07 0.96
C LEU A 88 -18.23 -24.10 0.29
N SER A 89 -19.26 -23.67 1.02
CA SER A 89 -20.61 -23.54 0.48
C SER A 89 -20.63 -22.63 -0.75
N LYS A 90 -19.97 -21.47 -0.67
CA LYS A 90 -19.90 -20.52 -1.78
C LYS A 90 -19.04 -21.05 -2.94
N TYR A 91 -17.90 -21.66 -2.65
CA TYR A 91 -16.99 -22.21 -3.66
C TYR A 91 -17.66 -23.30 -4.52
N LEU A 92 -18.36 -24.23 -3.88
CA LEU A 92 -19.08 -25.30 -4.57
C LEU A 92 -20.28 -24.78 -5.38
N SER A 93 -20.82 -23.61 -5.06
CA SER A 93 -21.88 -22.98 -5.85
C SER A 93 -21.40 -22.32 -7.15
N GLN A 94 -20.09 -22.12 -7.31
CA GLN A 94 -19.49 -21.40 -8.44
C GLN A 94 -18.82 -22.31 -9.47
N SER A 95 -18.79 -23.62 -9.23
CA SER A 95 -17.96 -24.58 -9.96
C SER A 95 -18.75 -25.83 -10.39
N ASP A 96 -18.27 -26.57 -11.39
CA ASP A 96 -18.93 -27.78 -11.93
C ASP A 96 -18.68 -29.05 -11.07
N HIS A 97 -18.85 -28.95 -9.73
CA HIS A 97 -18.60 -30.03 -8.76
C HIS A 97 -19.89 -30.69 -8.24
N GLU A 98 -20.73 -31.23 -9.14
CA GLU A 98 -22.04 -31.79 -8.75
C GLU A 98 -21.97 -32.87 -7.65
N SER A 99 -20.93 -33.73 -7.66
CA SER A 99 -20.78 -34.78 -6.65
C SER A 99 -20.40 -34.22 -5.27
N ASP A 100 -19.50 -33.25 -5.24
CA ASP A 100 -19.00 -32.66 -3.99
C ASP A 100 -20.04 -31.73 -3.38
N GLN A 101 -20.83 -31.05 -4.22
CA GLN A 101 -21.99 -30.28 -3.79
C GLN A 101 -23.05 -31.18 -3.11
N GLN A 102 -23.35 -32.36 -3.66
CA GLN A 102 -24.28 -33.31 -3.03
C GLN A 102 -23.74 -33.89 -1.72
N LEU A 103 -22.43 -34.13 -1.64
CA LEU A 103 -21.78 -34.59 -0.41
C LEU A 103 -21.86 -33.50 0.66
N TRP A 104 -21.52 -32.26 0.30
CA TRP A 104 -21.51 -31.10 1.18
C TRP A 104 -22.92 -30.73 1.66
N GLU A 105 -23.91 -30.77 0.78
CA GLU A 105 -25.33 -30.65 1.13
C GLU A 105 -25.71 -31.65 2.23
N GLY A 106 -25.30 -32.91 2.07
CA GLY A 106 -25.53 -33.95 3.08
C GLY A 106 -24.88 -33.65 4.43
N VAL A 107 -23.64 -33.15 4.43
CA VAL A 107 -22.93 -32.75 5.67
C VAL A 107 -23.65 -31.61 6.38
N LEU A 108 -24.04 -30.58 5.65
CA LEU A 108 -24.76 -29.43 6.21
C LEU A 108 -26.11 -29.84 6.80
N LEU A 109 -26.83 -30.76 6.14
CA LEU A 109 -28.10 -31.29 6.65
C LEU A 109 -27.89 -32.14 7.92
N ASP A 110 -26.87 -33.00 7.95
CA ASP A 110 -26.53 -33.79 9.14
C ASP A 110 -26.14 -32.87 10.32
N ALA A 111 -25.34 -31.83 10.07
CA ALA A 111 -24.95 -30.84 11.08
C ALA A 111 -26.16 -30.04 11.59
N LEU A 112 -27.08 -29.65 10.71
CA LEU A 112 -28.33 -28.98 11.06
C LEU A 112 -29.21 -29.85 11.98
N GLU A 113 -29.32 -31.15 11.70
CA GLU A 113 -30.08 -32.07 12.54
C GLU A 113 -29.45 -32.28 13.92
N LYS A 114 -28.12 -32.35 13.98
CA LYS A 114 -27.36 -32.53 15.22
C LYS A 114 -27.40 -31.30 16.11
N ALA A 115 -27.34 -30.10 15.53
CA ALA A 115 -27.34 -28.84 16.26
C ALA A 115 -28.56 -28.71 17.19
N GLN A 116 -28.35 -28.18 18.40
CA GLN A 116 -29.44 -27.93 19.37
C GLN A 116 -29.76 -26.44 19.51
N ASN A 117 -28.75 -25.58 19.37
CA ASN A 117 -28.90 -24.13 19.47
C ASN A 117 -29.49 -23.55 18.17
N LYS A 118 -30.43 -22.61 18.30
CA LYS A 118 -31.14 -22.01 17.17
C LYS A 118 -30.26 -21.18 16.23
N ASP A 119 -29.25 -20.49 16.76
CA ASP A 119 -28.36 -19.64 15.97
C ASP A 119 -27.39 -20.50 15.13
N VAL A 120 -26.94 -21.62 15.69
CA VAL A 120 -26.16 -22.64 14.97
C VAL A 120 -27.00 -23.30 13.87
N LYS A 121 -28.26 -23.68 14.16
CA LYS A 121 -29.18 -24.17 13.12
C LYS A 121 -29.38 -23.16 12.00
N ALA A 122 -29.64 -21.89 12.35
CA ALA A 122 -29.82 -20.83 11.38
C ALA A 122 -28.55 -20.60 10.53
N PHE A 123 -27.35 -20.80 11.09
CA PHE A 123 -26.10 -20.74 10.35
C PHE A 123 -26.01 -21.83 9.27
N PHE A 124 -26.32 -23.09 9.59
CA PHE A 124 -26.31 -24.17 8.59
C PHE A 124 -27.41 -23.99 7.54
N ILE A 125 -28.61 -23.57 7.94
CA ILE A 125 -29.70 -23.25 7.01
C ILE A 125 -29.28 -22.18 6.00
N ARG A 126 -28.57 -21.13 6.41
CA ARG A 126 -28.08 -20.10 5.48
C ARG A 126 -27.03 -20.64 4.51
N ASN A 127 -26.15 -21.53 4.94
CA ASN A 127 -25.13 -22.10 4.05
C ASN A 127 -25.70 -23.04 2.98
N LEU A 128 -26.87 -23.65 3.24
CA LEU A 128 -27.61 -24.39 2.23
C LEU A 128 -28.13 -23.50 1.07
N GLU A 129 -28.10 -22.16 1.20
CA GLU A 129 -28.47 -21.28 0.08
C GLU A 129 -27.52 -21.39 -1.13
N PHE A 130 -26.30 -21.90 -0.91
CA PHE A 130 -25.28 -22.08 -1.95
C PHE A 130 -25.16 -23.54 -2.43
N ALA A 131 -25.53 -24.51 -1.59
CA ALA A 131 -25.29 -25.94 -1.83
C ALA A 131 -26.57 -26.80 -1.91
N GLY A 132 -27.72 -26.25 -1.53
CA GLY A 132 -28.96 -27.01 -1.42
C GLY A 132 -29.58 -27.40 -2.76
N THR A 133 -30.21 -28.57 -2.79
CA THR A 133 -30.99 -29.13 -3.90
C THR A 133 -32.41 -29.49 -3.40
N ASP A 134 -33.17 -30.24 -4.20
CA ASP A 134 -34.49 -30.75 -3.82
C ASP A 134 -34.49 -31.50 -2.47
N LYS A 135 -33.36 -32.14 -2.11
CA LYS A 135 -33.21 -32.82 -0.81
C LYS A 135 -33.24 -31.83 0.36
N SER A 136 -32.56 -30.69 0.22
CA SER A 136 -32.62 -29.60 1.19
C SER A 136 -34.03 -29.02 1.29
N LEU A 137 -34.76 -28.91 0.19
CA LEU A 137 -36.15 -28.40 0.22
C LEU A 137 -37.04 -29.29 1.08
N GLU A 138 -37.03 -30.60 0.86
CA GLU A 138 -37.81 -31.57 1.66
C GLU A 138 -37.44 -31.51 3.15
N ARG A 139 -36.13 -31.38 3.45
CA ARG A 139 -35.64 -31.42 4.83
C ARG A 139 -35.80 -30.09 5.56
N LEU A 140 -35.78 -28.97 4.87
CA LEU A 140 -36.01 -27.64 5.46
C LEU A 140 -37.50 -27.38 5.72
N ALA A 141 -38.39 -27.99 4.93
CA ALA A 141 -39.84 -27.81 5.08
C ALA A 141 -40.38 -28.20 6.47
N VAL A 142 -39.72 -29.12 7.19
CA VAL A 142 -40.14 -29.50 8.56
C VAL A 142 -39.88 -28.43 9.61
N TYR A 143 -39.04 -27.43 9.30
CA TYR A 143 -38.69 -26.33 10.22
C TYR A 143 -39.54 -25.07 9.98
N ILE A 144 -40.45 -25.07 9.00
CA ILE A 144 -41.33 -23.92 8.70
C ILE A 144 -42.23 -23.57 9.89
N ASP A 145 -42.67 -24.58 10.65
CA ASP A 145 -43.54 -24.38 11.81
C ASP A 145 -42.76 -23.92 13.07
N ASN A 146 -41.43 -23.78 12.97
CA ASN A 146 -40.58 -23.30 14.05
C ASN A 146 -40.35 -21.79 13.96
N ALA A 147 -40.95 -21.04 14.86
CA ALA A 147 -40.89 -19.57 14.88
C ALA A 147 -39.45 -18.98 14.95
N ASP A 148 -38.49 -19.70 15.53
CA ASP A 148 -37.09 -19.24 15.60
C ASP A 148 -36.31 -19.49 14.29
N LEU A 149 -36.79 -20.39 13.41
CA LEU A 149 -36.07 -20.84 12.21
C LEU A 149 -36.80 -20.55 10.90
N VAL A 150 -38.08 -20.23 10.94
CA VAL A 150 -38.91 -20.02 9.75
C VAL A 150 -38.36 -18.96 8.79
N ALA A 151 -37.81 -17.85 9.30
CA ALA A 151 -37.27 -16.78 8.48
C ALA A 151 -36.04 -17.21 7.64
N PRO A 152 -34.97 -17.78 8.24
CA PRO A 152 -33.86 -18.31 7.44
C PRO A 152 -34.28 -19.47 6.53
N VAL A 153 -35.24 -20.32 6.94
CA VAL A 153 -35.77 -21.42 6.10
C VAL A 153 -36.41 -20.88 4.83
N ILE A 154 -37.36 -19.94 4.96
CA ILE A 154 -38.07 -19.35 3.81
C ILE A 154 -37.09 -18.72 2.82
N LYS A 155 -36.10 -17.97 3.33
CA LYS A 155 -35.06 -17.36 2.49
C LYS A 155 -34.27 -18.42 1.73
N THR A 156 -33.79 -19.45 2.42
CA THR A 156 -32.96 -20.49 1.81
C THR A 156 -33.73 -21.27 0.74
N ILE A 157 -34.95 -21.73 1.02
CA ILE A 157 -35.67 -22.54 0.04
C ILE A 157 -36.08 -21.74 -1.21
N LEU A 158 -36.36 -20.44 -1.08
CA LEU A 158 -36.59 -19.53 -2.21
C LEU A 158 -35.37 -19.36 -3.12
N LEU A 159 -34.16 -19.45 -2.56
CA LEU A 159 -32.91 -19.34 -3.32
C LEU A 159 -32.58 -20.64 -4.05
N ILE A 160 -32.95 -21.79 -3.49
CA ILE A 160 -32.76 -23.11 -4.11
C ILE A 160 -33.71 -23.29 -5.30
N ASP A 161 -35.02 -23.27 -5.08
CA ASP A 161 -36.02 -23.34 -6.16
C ASP A 161 -37.28 -22.57 -5.79
N LYS A 162 -37.52 -21.46 -6.50
CA LYS A 162 -38.67 -20.57 -6.23
C LYS A 162 -40.02 -21.25 -6.44
N LYS A 163 -40.12 -22.15 -7.41
CA LYS A 163 -41.39 -22.80 -7.77
C LYS A 163 -41.75 -23.85 -6.72
N VAL A 164 -40.81 -24.71 -6.37
CA VAL A 164 -41.01 -25.72 -5.32
C VAL A 164 -41.19 -25.07 -3.95
N ALA A 165 -40.45 -23.98 -3.66
CA ALA A 165 -40.68 -23.19 -2.45
C ALA A 165 -42.12 -22.65 -2.38
N ALA A 166 -42.66 -22.15 -3.49
CA ALA A 166 -44.04 -21.67 -3.53
C ALA A 166 -45.06 -22.80 -3.29
N GLU A 167 -44.83 -23.99 -3.84
CA GLU A 167 -45.64 -25.20 -3.57
C GLU A 167 -45.64 -25.53 -2.06
N ILE A 168 -44.45 -25.56 -1.44
CA ILE A 168 -44.28 -25.83 0.00
C ILE A 168 -44.98 -24.77 0.86
N PHE A 169 -44.78 -23.48 0.54
CA PHE A 169 -45.42 -22.40 1.30
C PHE A 169 -46.94 -22.44 1.18
N SER A 170 -47.45 -22.72 -0.02
CA SER A 170 -48.87 -22.84 -0.29
C SER A 170 -49.50 -24.01 0.49
N GLU A 171 -48.82 -25.16 0.56
CA GLU A 171 -49.25 -26.33 1.30
C GLU A 171 -49.27 -26.07 2.82
N LYS A 172 -48.27 -25.36 3.35
CA LYS A 172 -48.13 -25.08 4.79
C LYS A 172 -48.99 -23.94 5.31
N LEU A 173 -49.34 -22.99 4.45
CA LEU A 173 -50.07 -21.77 4.83
C LEU A 173 -51.40 -22.02 5.60
N PRO A 174 -52.26 -22.99 5.23
CA PRO A 174 -53.55 -23.18 5.91
C PRO A 174 -53.44 -23.57 7.40
N ASP A 175 -52.36 -24.24 7.78
CA ASP A 175 -52.13 -24.74 9.14
C ASP A 175 -51.14 -23.86 9.94
N ALA A 176 -50.60 -22.80 9.32
CA ALA A 176 -49.60 -21.93 9.92
C ALA A 176 -50.20 -21.02 11.00
N SER A 177 -49.43 -20.79 12.08
CA SER A 177 -49.74 -19.72 13.04
C SER A 177 -49.68 -18.34 12.36
N GLU A 178 -50.39 -17.34 12.89
CA GLU A 178 -50.46 -15.98 12.32
C GLU A 178 -49.07 -15.38 11.97
N ASP A 179 -48.10 -15.50 12.88
CA ASP A 179 -46.73 -15.00 12.68
C ASP A 179 -45.99 -15.71 11.52
N VAL A 180 -46.24 -17.01 11.33
CA VAL A 180 -45.65 -17.83 10.26
C VAL A 180 -46.36 -17.58 8.94
N ALA A 181 -47.69 -17.45 8.97
CA ALA A 181 -48.52 -17.23 7.79
C ALA A 181 -48.11 -15.95 7.04
N GLY A 182 -47.83 -14.85 7.76
CA GLY A 182 -47.29 -13.64 7.16
C GLY A 182 -45.97 -13.87 6.42
N MET A 183 -45.03 -14.61 7.02
CA MET A 183 -43.75 -14.90 6.38
C MET A 183 -43.91 -15.80 5.13
N LEU A 184 -44.81 -16.79 5.18
CA LEU A 184 -45.13 -17.64 4.04
C LEU A 184 -45.75 -16.84 2.89
N ILE A 185 -46.65 -15.91 3.18
CA ILE A 185 -47.24 -15.01 2.18
C ILE A 185 -46.18 -14.12 1.54
N LYS A 186 -45.27 -13.56 2.34
CA LYS A 186 -44.10 -12.83 1.81
C LYS A 186 -43.24 -13.72 0.91
N GLY A 187 -43.07 -14.97 1.30
CA GLY A 187 -42.37 -16.00 0.53
C GLY A 187 -43.03 -16.27 -0.82
N LEU A 188 -44.35 -16.48 -0.83
CA LEU A 188 -45.15 -16.64 -2.05
C LEU A 188 -45.01 -15.44 -2.99
N GLY A 189 -45.07 -14.21 -2.46
CA GLY A 189 -44.81 -13.00 -3.26
C GLY A 189 -43.41 -12.97 -3.88
N ASN A 190 -42.38 -13.34 -3.13
CA ASN A 190 -41.00 -13.36 -3.59
C ASN A 190 -40.69 -14.51 -4.57
N SER A 191 -41.52 -15.55 -4.64
CA SER A 191 -41.37 -16.65 -5.60
C SER A 191 -41.56 -16.18 -7.05
N GLY A 192 -42.36 -15.13 -7.26
CA GLY A 192 -42.75 -14.66 -8.59
C GLY A 192 -43.83 -15.53 -9.27
N ASP A 193 -44.30 -16.62 -8.63
CA ASP A 193 -45.27 -17.53 -9.23
C ASP A 193 -46.71 -16.99 -9.09
N LYS A 194 -47.26 -16.58 -10.23
CA LYS A 194 -48.60 -15.99 -10.35
C LYS A 194 -49.72 -16.97 -10.00
N ALA A 195 -49.46 -18.28 -10.00
CA ALA A 195 -50.46 -19.30 -9.68
C ALA A 195 -51.03 -19.17 -8.26
N TYR A 196 -50.26 -18.59 -7.33
CA TYR A 196 -50.63 -18.44 -5.92
C TYR A 196 -51.31 -17.12 -5.58
N VAL A 197 -51.51 -16.23 -6.56
CA VAL A 197 -52.22 -14.95 -6.35
C VAL A 197 -53.62 -15.14 -5.72
N PRO A 198 -54.46 -16.11 -6.13
CA PRO A 198 -55.75 -16.33 -5.48
C PRO A 198 -55.64 -16.62 -3.98
N GLN A 199 -54.65 -17.42 -3.57
CA GLN A 199 -54.43 -17.79 -2.17
C GLN A 199 -53.92 -16.60 -1.34
N ILE A 200 -53.03 -15.77 -1.93
CA ILE A 200 -52.56 -14.54 -1.27
C ILE A 200 -53.71 -13.54 -1.11
N VAL A 201 -54.59 -13.42 -2.12
CA VAL A 201 -55.78 -12.56 -2.05
C VAL A 201 -56.74 -13.06 -0.96
N GLU A 202 -56.99 -14.36 -0.87
CA GLU A 202 -57.83 -14.96 0.17
C GLU A 202 -57.27 -14.63 1.57
N TYR A 203 -55.96 -14.83 1.78
CA TYR A 203 -55.30 -14.43 3.03
C TYR A 203 -55.43 -12.92 3.30
N ALA A 204 -55.27 -12.08 2.28
CA ALA A 204 -55.38 -10.63 2.43
C ALA A 204 -56.79 -10.14 2.78
N GLU A 205 -57.84 -10.89 2.38
CA GLU A 205 -59.23 -10.59 2.74
C GLU A 205 -59.55 -10.91 4.20
N ASP A 206 -58.89 -11.92 4.77
CA ASP A 206 -59.09 -12.33 6.15
C ASP A 206 -58.12 -11.64 7.14
N ALA A 207 -56.92 -11.27 6.68
CA ALA A 207 -55.89 -10.64 7.50
C ALA A 207 -56.19 -9.17 7.84
N ASN A 208 -55.71 -8.72 9.01
CA ASN A 208 -55.79 -7.34 9.46
C ASN A 208 -54.41 -6.85 9.94
N GLY A 209 -54.21 -5.53 10.00
CA GLY A 209 -52.97 -4.95 10.51
C GLY A 209 -51.72 -5.35 9.70
N GLU A 210 -50.70 -5.89 10.38
CA GLU A 210 -49.42 -6.25 9.77
C GLU A 210 -49.55 -7.35 8.71
N GLY A 211 -50.38 -8.39 8.95
CA GLY A 211 -50.60 -9.46 7.97
C GLY A 211 -51.14 -8.94 6.63
N GLN A 212 -51.98 -7.90 6.68
CA GLN A 212 -52.53 -7.28 5.48
C GLN A 212 -51.48 -6.47 4.70
N LEU A 213 -50.60 -5.75 5.40
CA LEU A 213 -49.47 -5.04 4.78
C LEU A 213 -48.54 -6.02 4.04
N VAL A 214 -48.24 -7.15 4.67
CA VAL A 214 -47.40 -8.21 4.08
C VAL A 214 -48.05 -8.79 2.83
N ALA A 215 -49.36 -9.02 2.85
CA ALA A 215 -50.08 -9.50 1.68
C ALA A 215 -50.08 -8.47 0.54
N TRP A 216 -50.21 -7.18 0.83
CA TRP A 216 -50.09 -6.12 -0.19
C TRP A 216 -48.68 -6.07 -0.79
N GLU A 217 -47.63 -6.21 0.02
CA GLU A 217 -46.23 -6.31 -0.45
C GLU A 217 -46.02 -7.54 -1.35
N ALA A 218 -46.64 -8.67 -1.02
CA ALA A 218 -46.54 -9.88 -1.81
C ALA A 218 -47.25 -9.74 -3.16
N LEU A 219 -48.48 -9.22 -3.16
CA LEU A 219 -49.27 -9.00 -4.37
C LEU A 219 -48.64 -7.98 -5.32
N SER A 220 -47.95 -6.96 -4.79
CA SER A 220 -47.31 -5.94 -5.64
C SER A 220 -46.19 -6.50 -6.52
N LYS A 221 -45.63 -7.66 -6.17
CA LYS A 221 -44.56 -8.32 -6.92
C LYS A 221 -45.07 -9.25 -8.03
N LEU A 222 -46.37 -9.51 -8.08
CA LEU A 222 -46.98 -10.53 -8.92
C LEU A 222 -47.90 -9.91 -9.98
N PRO A 223 -47.43 -9.67 -11.22
CA PRO A 223 -48.23 -9.02 -12.27
C PRO A 223 -49.33 -9.96 -12.77
N HIS A 224 -50.49 -9.90 -12.10
CA HIS A 224 -51.67 -10.74 -12.30
C HIS A 224 -52.97 -9.93 -12.11
N PRO A 225 -54.00 -10.12 -12.97
CA PRO A 225 -55.22 -9.31 -12.93
C PRO A 225 -55.96 -9.29 -11.57
N ASP A 226 -55.97 -10.41 -10.86
CA ASP A 226 -56.61 -10.49 -9.54
C ASP A 226 -55.83 -9.72 -8.46
N ALA A 227 -54.49 -9.67 -8.56
CA ALA A 227 -53.66 -8.86 -7.67
C ALA A 227 -53.94 -7.36 -7.89
N GLU A 228 -53.98 -6.92 -9.15
CA GLU A 228 -54.34 -5.53 -9.49
C GLU A 228 -55.73 -5.17 -8.98
N LYS A 229 -56.73 -6.00 -9.27
CA LYS A 229 -58.11 -5.76 -8.87
C LYS A 229 -58.24 -5.65 -7.36
N TYR A 230 -57.52 -6.50 -6.62
CA TYR A 230 -57.50 -6.46 -5.16
C TYR A 230 -56.78 -5.22 -4.63
N LEU A 231 -55.54 -4.95 -5.06
CA LEU A 231 -54.78 -3.77 -4.62
C LEU A 231 -55.50 -2.46 -4.96
N MET A 232 -56.15 -2.38 -6.13
CA MET A 232 -56.95 -1.22 -6.51
C MET A 232 -58.21 -1.07 -5.64
N LYS A 233 -58.85 -2.17 -5.22
CA LYS A 233 -59.96 -2.16 -4.24
C LYS A 233 -59.46 -1.70 -2.86
N ALA A 234 -58.31 -2.21 -2.41
CA ALA A 234 -57.68 -1.86 -1.14
C ALA A 234 -57.27 -0.39 -1.09
N ALA A 235 -56.53 0.10 -2.08
CA ALA A 235 -56.15 1.52 -2.17
C ALA A 235 -57.37 2.45 -2.27
N ARG A 236 -58.46 2.03 -2.91
CA ARG A 236 -59.70 2.82 -2.94
C ARG A 236 -60.36 2.94 -1.56
N SER A 237 -60.14 2.00 -0.65
CA SER A 237 -60.79 1.99 0.67
C SER A 237 -60.30 3.08 1.61
N ASP A 238 -59.08 3.60 1.40
CA ASP A 238 -58.49 4.72 2.17
C ASP A 238 -58.33 6.01 1.35
N ASP A 239 -59.05 6.11 0.22
CA ASP A 239 -58.91 7.19 -0.76
C ASP A 239 -57.47 7.38 -1.30
N TYR A 240 -56.73 6.28 -1.42
CA TYR A 240 -55.36 6.20 -1.94
C TYR A 240 -54.31 6.89 -1.06
N ASN A 241 -54.51 6.97 0.25
CA ASN A 241 -53.63 7.69 1.17
C ASN A 241 -52.66 6.81 1.96
N GLY A 242 -52.84 5.50 1.93
CA GLY A 242 -52.11 4.59 2.81
C GLY A 242 -51.25 3.55 2.09
N PRO A 243 -50.77 2.55 2.85
CA PRO A 243 -49.85 1.54 2.34
C PRO A 243 -50.38 0.71 1.17
N ALA A 244 -51.70 0.56 1.04
CA ALA A 244 -52.30 -0.10 -0.12
C ALA A 244 -52.05 0.67 -1.43
N ALA A 245 -52.04 2.01 -1.37
CA ALA A 245 -51.71 2.85 -2.53
C ALA A 245 -50.22 2.74 -2.90
N ILE A 246 -49.34 2.66 -1.90
CA ILE A 246 -47.90 2.41 -2.10
C ILE A 246 -47.68 1.05 -2.78
N ALA A 247 -48.31 -0.01 -2.25
CA ALA A 247 -48.23 -1.34 -2.86
C ALA A 247 -48.78 -1.37 -4.29
N LEU A 248 -49.86 -0.63 -4.57
CA LEU A 248 -50.39 -0.49 -5.93
C LEU A 248 -49.42 0.27 -6.87
N LEU A 249 -48.67 1.25 -6.37
CA LEU A 249 -47.62 1.92 -7.15
C LEU A 249 -46.40 1.03 -7.38
N ASP A 250 -46.03 0.19 -6.41
CA ASP A 250 -44.98 -0.80 -6.59
C ASP A 250 -45.40 -1.89 -7.58
N TYR A 251 -46.67 -2.29 -7.55
CA TYR A 251 -47.28 -3.14 -8.58
C TYR A 251 -47.17 -2.50 -9.97
N ALA A 252 -47.49 -1.21 -10.09
CA ALA A 252 -47.35 -0.49 -11.36
C ALA A 252 -45.91 -0.51 -11.88
N LYS A 253 -44.90 -0.42 -11.02
CA LYS A 253 -43.48 -0.53 -11.43
C LYS A 253 -43.16 -1.92 -12.00
N VAL A 254 -43.70 -2.99 -11.41
CA VAL A 254 -43.49 -4.37 -11.88
C VAL A 254 -44.23 -4.60 -13.21
N VAL A 255 -45.46 -4.13 -13.32
CA VAL A 255 -46.27 -4.24 -14.55
C VAL A 255 -45.70 -3.40 -15.70
N ALA A 256 -44.97 -2.32 -15.40
CA ALA A 256 -44.41 -1.41 -16.39
C ALA A 256 -43.56 -2.08 -17.47
N GLU A 257 -42.90 -3.20 -17.15
CA GLU A 257 -42.07 -3.94 -18.09
C GLU A 257 -42.87 -4.55 -19.24
N GLU A 258 -44.06 -5.09 -18.95
CA GLU A 258 -44.92 -5.74 -19.94
C GLU A 258 -46.04 -4.82 -20.45
N TYR A 259 -46.60 -3.98 -19.57
CA TYR A 259 -47.79 -3.16 -19.83
C TYR A 259 -47.62 -1.70 -19.34
N PRO A 260 -46.71 -0.90 -19.94
CA PRO A 260 -46.37 0.45 -19.47
C PRO A 260 -47.56 1.42 -19.48
N SER A 261 -48.52 1.27 -20.39
CA SER A 261 -49.73 2.11 -20.44
C SER A 261 -50.68 1.84 -19.27
N GLU A 262 -50.75 0.59 -18.81
CA GLU A 262 -51.56 0.19 -17.66
C GLU A 262 -50.92 0.70 -16.37
N ALA A 263 -49.61 0.48 -16.22
CA ALA A 263 -48.81 1.05 -15.13
C ALA A 263 -48.96 2.58 -15.03
N LEU A 264 -48.91 3.30 -16.16
CA LEU A 264 -49.09 4.74 -16.21
C LEU A 264 -50.50 5.14 -15.75
N SER A 265 -51.52 4.43 -16.22
CA SER A 265 -52.91 4.67 -15.81
C SER A 265 -53.12 4.44 -14.31
N ILE A 266 -52.44 3.46 -13.71
CA ILE A 266 -52.48 3.21 -12.27
C ILE A 266 -51.87 4.40 -11.53
N ALA A 267 -50.65 4.81 -11.90
CA ALA A 267 -49.94 5.89 -11.23
C ALA A 267 -50.68 7.24 -11.35
N GLU A 268 -51.21 7.57 -12.53
CA GLU A 268 -52.05 8.77 -12.72
C GLU A 268 -53.28 8.75 -11.81
N LYS A 269 -53.94 7.59 -11.69
CA LYS A 269 -55.15 7.45 -10.89
C LYS A 269 -54.87 7.65 -9.41
N VAL A 270 -53.76 7.07 -8.91
CA VAL A 270 -53.30 7.26 -7.53
C VAL A 270 -53.01 8.73 -7.28
N GLN A 271 -52.18 9.36 -8.13
CA GLN A 271 -51.80 10.77 -7.98
C GLN A 271 -53.00 11.73 -7.98
N LYS A 272 -54.01 11.49 -8.84
CA LYS A 272 -55.22 12.33 -8.93
C LYS A 272 -56.15 12.22 -7.71
N LYS A 273 -55.99 11.18 -6.87
CA LYS A 273 -56.93 10.85 -5.79
C LYS A 273 -56.35 11.01 -4.41
N THR A 274 -55.07 10.71 -4.25
CA THR A 274 -54.39 10.82 -2.97
C THR A 274 -54.30 12.27 -2.50
N GLY A 275 -54.47 12.47 -1.19
CA GLY A 275 -54.08 13.68 -0.47
C GLY A 275 -52.79 13.50 0.32
N ASP A 276 -52.22 12.29 0.33
CA ASP A 276 -50.96 11.97 1.00
C ASP A 276 -49.76 12.42 0.15
N LEU A 277 -48.84 13.14 0.78
CA LEU A 277 -47.68 13.73 0.11
C LEU A 277 -46.69 12.66 -0.37
N GLN A 278 -46.42 11.64 0.44
CA GLN A 278 -45.48 10.59 0.10
C GLN A 278 -46.00 9.75 -1.07
N VAL A 279 -47.28 9.38 -1.03
CA VAL A 279 -47.94 8.65 -2.12
C VAL A 279 -47.98 9.50 -3.40
N SER A 280 -48.24 10.80 -3.27
CA SER A 280 -48.19 11.73 -4.41
C SER A 280 -46.81 11.76 -5.08
N ILE A 281 -45.74 11.87 -4.30
CA ILE A 281 -44.36 11.88 -4.80
C ILE A 281 -44.05 10.55 -5.49
N GLN A 282 -44.39 9.42 -4.86
CA GLN A 282 -44.13 8.11 -5.46
C GLN A 282 -44.90 7.91 -6.77
N ALA A 283 -46.14 8.36 -6.85
CA ALA A 283 -46.94 8.30 -8.08
C ALA A 283 -46.35 9.18 -9.19
N MET A 284 -45.83 10.36 -8.84
CA MET A 284 -45.13 11.25 -9.78
C MET A 284 -43.83 10.65 -10.30
N LEU A 285 -43.03 10.00 -9.44
CA LEU A 285 -41.80 9.32 -9.85
C LEU A 285 -42.06 8.15 -10.80
N VAL A 286 -43.10 7.34 -10.53
CA VAL A 286 -43.52 6.25 -11.42
C VAL A 286 -43.94 6.80 -12.79
N GLN A 287 -44.74 7.87 -12.83
CA GLN A 287 -45.12 8.51 -14.10
C GLN A 287 -43.90 9.06 -14.85
N SER A 288 -42.98 9.75 -14.17
CA SER A 288 -41.74 10.27 -14.76
C SER A 288 -40.93 9.14 -15.42
N ALA A 289 -40.77 8.01 -14.73
CA ALA A 289 -40.03 6.85 -15.24
C ALA A 289 -40.66 6.23 -16.50
N LEU A 290 -42.00 6.28 -16.61
CA LEU A 290 -42.77 5.71 -17.73
C LEU A 290 -42.85 6.64 -18.95
N LEU A 291 -42.64 7.94 -18.77
CA LEU A 291 -42.65 8.92 -19.85
C LEU A 291 -41.28 9.00 -20.54
N ILE A 292 -41.28 9.29 -21.84
CA ILE A 292 -40.09 9.57 -22.64
C ILE A 292 -40.03 11.06 -23.01
N GLU A 293 -38.85 11.58 -23.33
CA GLU A 293 -38.72 12.96 -23.78
C GLU A 293 -39.43 13.20 -25.13
N PRO A 294 -40.05 14.37 -25.35
CA PRO A 294 -40.11 15.56 -24.48
C PRO A 294 -41.24 15.55 -23.44
N ALA A 295 -42.07 14.50 -23.42
CA ALA A 295 -43.27 14.43 -22.58
C ALA A 295 -42.95 14.33 -21.08
N ARG A 296 -41.84 13.67 -20.72
CA ARG A 296 -41.36 13.60 -19.33
C ARG A 296 -41.06 14.99 -18.78
N THR A 297 -40.28 15.80 -19.49
CA THR A 297 -39.96 17.17 -19.06
C THR A 297 -41.22 18.02 -18.97
N ALA A 298 -42.11 17.96 -19.96
CA ALA A 298 -43.37 18.70 -19.93
C ALA A 298 -44.23 18.30 -18.72
N PHE A 299 -44.24 17.01 -18.36
CA PHE A 299 -44.90 16.51 -17.16
C PHE A 299 -44.28 17.10 -15.88
N LEU A 300 -42.96 16.99 -15.71
CA LEU A 300 -42.27 17.51 -14.51
C LEU A 300 -42.44 19.03 -14.36
N VAL A 301 -42.35 19.79 -15.45
CA VAL A 301 -42.59 21.24 -15.45
C VAL A 301 -44.02 21.55 -15.02
N ASN A 302 -45.02 20.84 -15.54
CA ASN A 302 -46.42 21.03 -15.13
C ASN A 302 -46.62 20.78 -13.62
N GLN A 303 -45.94 19.76 -13.08
CA GLN A 303 -46.04 19.42 -11.66
C GLN A 303 -45.48 20.51 -10.72
N MET A 304 -44.64 21.41 -11.22
CA MET A 304 -44.11 22.54 -10.43
C MET A 304 -45.19 23.52 -9.97
N GLU A 305 -46.40 23.45 -10.51
CA GLU A 305 -47.51 24.30 -10.05
C GLU A 305 -47.98 23.98 -8.64
N SER A 306 -47.54 22.86 -8.06
CA SER A 306 -47.82 22.49 -6.67
C SER A 306 -47.43 23.60 -5.68
N SER A 307 -48.33 23.89 -4.74
CA SER A 307 -48.06 24.82 -3.64
C SER A 307 -47.14 24.20 -2.57
N ASN A 308 -46.96 22.88 -2.55
CA ASN A 308 -46.15 22.17 -1.56
C ASN A 308 -44.65 22.19 -1.97
N THR A 309 -43.81 22.79 -1.12
CA THR A 309 -42.36 22.93 -1.37
C THR A 309 -41.61 21.60 -1.37
N GLU A 310 -41.98 20.64 -0.51
CA GLU A 310 -41.35 19.31 -0.46
C GLU A 310 -41.65 18.52 -1.74
N TYR A 311 -42.89 18.62 -2.24
CA TYR A 311 -43.27 18.05 -3.53
C TYR A 311 -42.46 18.65 -4.68
N ARG A 312 -42.32 19.98 -4.73
CA ARG A 312 -41.48 20.66 -5.74
C ARG A 312 -40.01 20.25 -5.63
N GLY A 313 -39.48 20.11 -4.42
CA GLY A 313 -38.13 19.59 -4.19
C GLY A 313 -37.91 18.22 -4.82
N ALA A 314 -38.87 17.30 -4.69
CA ALA A 314 -38.81 15.98 -5.32
C ALA A 314 -38.81 16.07 -6.86
N ILE A 315 -39.57 17.00 -7.45
CA ILE A 315 -39.56 17.27 -8.90
C ILE A 315 -38.17 17.75 -9.35
N ILE A 316 -37.54 18.67 -8.61
CA ILE A 316 -36.19 19.17 -8.92
C ILE A 316 -35.17 18.02 -8.90
N GLN A 317 -35.19 17.18 -7.86
CA GLN A 317 -34.28 16.03 -7.77
C GLN A 317 -34.50 15.03 -8.90
N GLU A 318 -35.77 14.76 -9.24
CA GLU A 318 -36.11 13.90 -10.36
C GLU A 318 -35.62 14.48 -11.69
N ALA A 319 -35.82 15.79 -11.94
CA ALA A 319 -35.37 16.48 -13.14
C ALA A 319 -33.84 16.42 -13.30
N ILE A 320 -33.08 16.55 -12.20
CA ILE A 320 -31.62 16.37 -12.18
C ILE A 320 -31.28 14.91 -12.50
N ARG A 321 -31.90 13.94 -11.83
CA ARG A 321 -31.64 12.51 -11.99
C ARG A 321 -31.84 12.05 -13.44
N VAL A 322 -32.90 12.52 -14.08
CA VAL A 322 -33.24 12.16 -15.46
C VAL A 322 -32.56 13.05 -16.51
N LYS A 323 -31.77 14.04 -16.09
CA LYS A 323 -31.11 15.03 -16.97
C LYS A 323 -32.09 15.71 -17.91
N SER A 324 -33.18 16.22 -17.35
CA SER A 324 -34.26 16.87 -18.08
C SER A 324 -33.73 18.04 -18.95
N PRO A 325 -34.09 18.13 -20.24
CA PRO A 325 -33.73 19.25 -21.12
C PRO A 325 -34.05 20.63 -20.53
N ALA A 326 -33.06 21.51 -20.48
CA ALA A 326 -33.15 22.78 -19.78
C ALA A 326 -34.07 23.83 -20.44
N SER A 327 -34.34 23.72 -21.75
CA SER A 327 -35.11 24.73 -22.51
C SER A 327 -36.51 24.97 -21.94
N GLN A 328 -37.25 23.92 -21.60
CA GLN A 328 -38.58 24.02 -21.02
C GLN A 328 -38.56 24.62 -19.59
N TRP A 329 -37.51 24.33 -18.82
CA TRP A 329 -37.29 24.93 -17.50
C TRP A 329 -36.96 26.42 -17.58
N VAL A 330 -36.20 26.82 -18.61
CA VAL A 330 -35.92 28.24 -18.91
C VAL A 330 -37.20 28.98 -19.28
N ASP A 331 -38.10 28.36 -20.06
CA ASP A 331 -39.39 28.98 -20.39
C ASP A 331 -40.29 29.10 -19.16
N TYR A 332 -40.38 28.05 -18.34
CA TYR A 332 -41.10 28.12 -17.06
C TYR A 332 -40.54 29.19 -16.12
N LEU A 333 -39.21 29.33 -16.04
CA LEU A 333 -38.56 30.38 -15.23
C LEU A 333 -39.00 31.79 -15.65
N LYS A 334 -39.17 32.04 -16.96
CA LYS A 334 -39.64 33.34 -17.50
C LYS A 334 -41.12 33.58 -17.23
N GLU A 335 -41.93 32.53 -17.25
CA GLU A 335 -43.39 32.62 -17.09
C GLU A 335 -43.82 32.71 -15.61
N SER A 336 -43.08 32.05 -14.71
CA SER A 336 -43.40 32.02 -13.28
C SER A 336 -43.26 33.40 -12.62
N ASP A 337 -44.31 33.85 -11.94
CA ASP A 337 -44.34 35.09 -11.16
C ASP A 337 -44.04 34.88 -9.66
N TYR A 338 -43.85 33.64 -9.22
CA TYR A 338 -43.61 33.27 -7.83
C TYR A 338 -42.10 33.10 -7.53
N PRO A 339 -41.50 33.95 -6.69
CA PRO A 339 -40.04 33.97 -6.47
C PRO A 339 -39.44 32.66 -5.95
N GLY A 340 -40.15 31.93 -5.09
CA GLY A 340 -39.65 30.65 -4.57
C GLY A 340 -39.46 29.60 -5.67
N LYS A 341 -40.40 29.52 -6.61
CA LYS A 341 -40.33 28.62 -7.79
C LYS A 341 -39.21 29.07 -8.73
N GLN A 342 -39.02 30.38 -8.91
CA GLN A 342 -37.92 30.91 -9.71
C GLN A 342 -36.55 30.53 -9.13
N ALA A 343 -36.35 30.67 -7.82
CA ALA A 343 -35.11 30.26 -7.15
C ALA A 343 -34.87 28.75 -7.26
N GLU A 344 -35.89 27.90 -7.01
CA GLU A 344 -35.80 26.44 -7.16
C GLU A 344 -35.40 26.03 -8.60
N VAL A 345 -35.94 26.72 -9.61
CA VAL A 345 -35.63 26.43 -11.02
C VAL A 345 -34.25 26.96 -11.42
N LEU A 346 -33.81 28.11 -10.90
CA LEU A 346 -32.45 28.59 -11.09
C LEU A 346 -31.42 27.57 -10.57
N TYR A 347 -31.65 27.05 -9.36
CA TYR A 347 -30.84 25.98 -8.78
C TYR A 347 -30.77 24.75 -9.71
N LEU A 348 -31.92 24.26 -10.18
CA LEU A 348 -31.99 23.14 -11.12
C LEU A 348 -31.17 23.41 -12.39
N LEU A 349 -31.37 24.59 -12.99
CA LEU A 349 -30.70 25.01 -14.22
C LEU A 349 -29.17 25.07 -14.05
N GLY A 350 -28.68 25.49 -12.88
CA GLY A 350 -27.27 25.44 -12.52
C GLY A 350 -26.71 24.01 -12.47
N LYS A 351 -27.53 23.02 -12.09
CA LYS A 351 -27.14 21.59 -12.05
C LYS A 351 -27.22 20.90 -13.42
N LEU A 352 -28.15 21.31 -14.28
CA LEU A 352 -28.33 20.71 -15.61
C LEU A 352 -27.22 21.12 -16.60
N GLY A 353 -26.69 22.35 -16.50
CA GLY A 353 -25.40 22.69 -17.13
C GLY A 353 -25.39 22.89 -18.66
N ASP A 354 -26.37 23.58 -19.25
CA ASP A 354 -26.45 23.82 -20.70
C ASP A 354 -26.12 25.29 -21.10
N ASN A 355 -25.57 25.51 -22.29
CA ASN A 355 -25.21 26.81 -22.84
C ASN A 355 -26.41 27.73 -23.10
N GLU A 356 -27.58 27.19 -23.44
CA GLU A 356 -28.79 28.01 -23.62
C GLU A 356 -29.20 28.68 -22.31
N VAL A 357 -29.04 27.98 -21.19
CA VAL A 357 -29.35 28.47 -19.84
C VAL A 357 -28.53 29.69 -19.49
N LYS A 358 -27.22 29.66 -19.77
CA LYS A 358 -26.29 30.75 -19.48
C LYS A 358 -26.79 32.11 -19.97
N SER A 359 -27.42 32.16 -21.14
CA SER A 359 -27.94 33.41 -21.72
C SER A 359 -29.18 33.97 -21.00
N ALA A 360 -29.92 33.13 -20.29
CA ALA A 360 -31.19 33.49 -19.64
C ALA A 360 -31.02 34.01 -18.20
N ILE A 361 -29.92 33.67 -17.53
CA ILE A 361 -29.69 33.98 -16.10
C ILE A 361 -29.43 35.46 -15.79
N PRO A 362 -28.64 36.25 -16.58
CA PRO A 362 -28.18 37.57 -16.16
C PRO A 362 -29.26 38.56 -15.72
N GLN A 363 -30.47 38.49 -16.30
CA GLN A 363 -31.59 39.35 -15.91
C GLN A 363 -32.05 39.13 -14.45
N TYR A 364 -31.84 37.94 -13.90
CA TYR A 364 -32.26 37.58 -12.54
C TYR A 364 -31.28 38.05 -11.46
N LEU A 365 -30.05 38.44 -11.82
CA LEU A 365 -29.07 39.04 -10.89
C LEU A 365 -29.57 40.34 -10.26
N ASN A 366 -30.52 41.03 -10.91
CA ASN A 366 -31.13 42.28 -10.44
C ASN A 366 -32.58 42.07 -9.94
N SER A 367 -32.96 40.85 -9.59
CA SER A 367 -34.30 40.57 -9.06
C SER A 367 -34.58 41.34 -7.76
N ASN A 368 -35.79 41.86 -7.60
CA ASN A 368 -36.21 42.50 -6.35
C ASN A 368 -36.27 41.51 -5.18
N ASN A 369 -36.33 40.21 -5.44
CA ASN A 369 -36.29 39.16 -4.42
C ASN A 369 -34.86 38.64 -4.22
N SER A 370 -34.41 38.57 -2.96
CA SER A 370 -33.05 38.16 -2.58
C SER A 370 -32.72 36.74 -2.96
N ASP A 371 -33.65 35.82 -2.76
CA ASP A 371 -33.41 34.39 -2.98
C ASP A 371 -33.20 34.13 -4.47
N VAL A 372 -33.99 34.80 -5.32
CA VAL A 372 -33.86 34.72 -6.78
C VAL A 372 -32.52 35.26 -7.26
N ARG A 373 -32.11 36.46 -6.83
CA ARG A 373 -30.84 37.05 -7.31
C ARG A 373 -29.60 36.35 -6.75
N ASN A 374 -29.66 35.86 -5.52
CA ASN A 374 -28.56 35.10 -4.90
C ASN A 374 -28.35 33.77 -5.61
N GLU A 375 -29.44 33.04 -5.88
CA GLU A 375 -29.37 31.79 -6.63
C GLU A 375 -28.94 32.04 -8.09
N ALA A 376 -29.39 33.13 -8.70
CA ALA A 376 -28.95 33.53 -10.03
C ALA A 376 -27.44 33.81 -10.08
N ALA A 377 -26.86 34.42 -9.04
CA ALA A 377 -25.41 34.67 -8.95
C ALA A 377 -24.61 33.36 -8.95
N MET A 378 -24.99 32.40 -8.11
CA MET A 378 -24.34 31.08 -8.06
C MET A 378 -24.55 30.29 -9.35
N THR A 379 -25.78 30.27 -9.87
CA THR A 379 -26.12 29.62 -11.14
C THR A 379 -25.29 30.17 -12.29
N TYR A 380 -25.15 31.50 -12.38
CA TYR A 380 -24.36 32.13 -13.42
C TYR A 380 -22.87 31.85 -13.26
N ALA A 381 -22.34 31.83 -12.03
CA ALA A 381 -20.95 31.44 -11.76
C ALA A 381 -20.64 30.03 -12.27
N LEU A 382 -21.51 29.05 -11.98
CA LEU A 382 -21.35 27.66 -12.42
C LEU A 382 -21.33 27.52 -13.95
N LEU A 383 -22.20 28.27 -14.64
CA LEU A 383 -22.38 28.15 -16.09
C LEU A 383 -21.40 29.01 -16.90
N ALA A 384 -21.15 30.24 -16.47
CA ALA A 384 -20.36 31.22 -17.23
C ALA A 384 -18.89 31.29 -16.81
N LYS A 385 -18.50 30.74 -15.65
CA LYS A 385 -17.13 30.70 -15.14
C LYS A 385 -16.49 32.09 -15.18
N GLY A 386 -15.28 32.26 -15.75
CA GLY A 386 -14.59 33.54 -15.85
C GLY A 386 -15.43 34.67 -16.47
N GLN A 387 -16.36 34.36 -17.39
CA GLN A 387 -17.26 35.36 -17.99
C GLN A 387 -18.34 35.87 -17.00
N ALA A 388 -18.51 35.18 -15.87
CA ALA A 388 -19.39 35.63 -14.78
C ALA A 388 -18.74 36.71 -13.91
N VAL A 389 -17.41 36.86 -13.93
CA VAL A 389 -16.71 37.73 -12.97
C VAL A 389 -17.16 39.18 -13.09
N GLU A 390 -17.20 39.76 -14.29
CA GLU A 390 -17.65 41.17 -14.46
C GLU A 390 -19.11 41.38 -13.99
N PRO A 391 -20.10 40.56 -14.41
CA PRO A 391 -21.46 40.68 -13.88
C PRO A 391 -21.59 40.43 -12.37
N LEU A 392 -20.76 39.56 -11.79
CA LEU A 392 -20.74 39.32 -10.35
C LEU A 392 -20.14 40.50 -9.57
N LEU A 393 -19.16 41.20 -10.13
CA LEU A 393 -18.66 42.46 -9.57
C LEU A 393 -19.73 43.55 -9.62
N ASP A 394 -20.47 43.67 -10.71
CA ASP A 394 -21.61 44.61 -10.82
C ASP A 394 -22.74 44.26 -9.82
N TYR A 395 -22.99 42.97 -9.60
CA TYR A 395 -23.91 42.48 -8.57
C TYR A 395 -23.45 42.89 -7.17
N LEU A 396 -22.18 42.66 -6.82
CA LEU A 396 -21.61 43.07 -5.53
C LEU A 396 -21.55 44.59 -5.34
N GLU A 397 -21.39 45.35 -6.42
CA GLU A 397 -21.41 46.82 -6.39
C GLU A 397 -22.82 47.37 -6.13
N SER A 398 -23.83 46.74 -6.73
CA SER A 398 -25.22 47.21 -6.66
C SER A 398 -25.98 46.74 -5.42
N GLN A 399 -25.60 45.60 -4.82
CA GLN A 399 -26.29 45.00 -3.68
C GLN A 399 -25.50 45.15 -2.39
N SER A 400 -26.10 45.68 -1.32
CA SER A 400 -25.42 45.89 -0.03
C SER A 400 -25.87 44.97 1.10
N GLY A 401 -26.81 44.04 0.84
CA GLY A 401 -27.29 43.09 1.84
C GLY A 401 -26.22 42.06 2.23
N VAL A 402 -26.19 41.66 3.50
CA VAL A 402 -25.21 40.68 4.01
C VAL A 402 -25.32 39.34 3.26
N ALA A 403 -26.55 38.89 2.97
CA ALA A 403 -26.79 37.68 2.19
C ALA A 403 -26.30 37.83 0.74
N ASP A 404 -26.50 39.00 0.13
CA ASP A 404 -26.05 39.29 -1.23
C ASP A 404 -24.52 39.28 -1.32
N GLN A 405 -23.84 39.94 -0.38
CA GLN A 405 -22.38 39.97 -0.30
C GLN A 405 -21.77 38.58 -0.10
N LYS A 406 -22.42 37.74 0.72
CA LYS A 406 -22.02 36.33 0.89
C LYS A 406 -22.21 35.54 -0.40
N ALA A 407 -23.38 35.63 -1.04
CA ALA A 407 -23.67 34.92 -2.28
C ALA A 407 -22.72 35.34 -3.41
N GLY A 408 -22.44 36.65 -3.53
CA GLY A 408 -21.50 37.18 -4.51
C GLY A 408 -20.06 36.73 -4.26
N LEU A 409 -19.60 36.63 -3.00
CA LEU A 409 -18.31 36.03 -2.67
C LEU A 409 -18.24 34.56 -3.09
N GLU A 410 -19.23 33.76 -2.70
CA GLU A 410 -19.28 32.32 -3.04
C GLU A 410 -19.31 32.13 -4.57
N ALA A 411 -20.11 32.92 -5.28
CA ALA A 411 -20.16 32.92 -6.74
C ALA A 411 -18.81 33.34 -7.37
N LEU A 412 -18.15 34.38 -6.84
CA LEU A 412 -16.82 34.79 -7.31
C LEU A 412 -15.76 33.70 -7.08
N LEU A 413 -15.77 33.03 -5.92
CA LEU A 413 -14.83 31.95 -5.62
C LEU A 413 -14.97 30.78 -6.61
N VAL A 414 -16.19 30.50 -7.08
CA VAL A 414 -16.51 29.50 -8.11
C VAL A 414 -16.13 29.97 -9.52
N ALA A 415 -16.42 31.24 -9.84
CA ALA A 415 -16.26 31.77 -11.19
C ALA A 415 -14.82 32.20 -11.54
N ALA A 416 -14.14 32.87 -10.60
CA ALA A 416 -12.90 33.58 -10.87
C ALA A 416 -11.68 32.64 -10.86
N SER A 417 -10.90 32.70 -11.93
CA SER A 417 -9.61 32.03 -12.03
C SER A 417 -8.46 33.03 -11.89
N ARG A 418 -7.22 32.59 -12.13
CA ARG A 418 -6.06 33.48 -12.20
C ARG A 418 -6.12 34.44 -13.40
N ASP A 419 -6.93 34.16 -14.41
CA ASP A 419 -7.01 34.99 -15.63
C ASP A 419 -7.78 36.29 -15.37
N GLU A 420 -8.77 36.25 -14.48
CA GLU A 420 -9.64 37.40 -14.16
C GLU A 420 -9.09 38.31 -13.05
N LEU A 421 -7.93 37.98 -12.46
CA LEU A 421 -7.29 38.78 -11.41
C LEU A 421 -7.06 40.23 -11.85
N SER A 422 -6.63 40.47 -13.09
CA SER A 422 -6.39 41.82 -13.63
C SER A 422 -7.66 42.67 -13.67
N LEU A 423 -8.81 42.06 -13.95
CA LEU A 423 -10.09 42.74 -13.96
C LEU A 423 -10.53 43.11 -12.54
N MET A 424 -10.41 42.14 -11.62
CA MET A 424 -10.75 42.33 -10.22
C MET A 424 -9.88 43.41 -9.57
N THR A 425 -8.57 43.45 -9.85
CA THR A 425 -7.68 44.51 -9.34
C THR A 425 -8.01 45.88 -9.93
N GLN A 426 -8.41 45.96 -11.21
CA GLN A 426 -8.84 47.21 -11.84
C GLN A 426 -10.13 47.77 -11.22
N ARG A 427 -11.10 46.89 -10.92
CA ARG A 427 -12.39 47.28 -10.34
C ARG A 427 -12.34 47.52 -8.83
N PHE A 428 -11.36 46.97 -8.12
CA PHE A 428 -11.30 46.97 -6.65
C PHE A 428 -11.61 48.33 -6.00
N SER A 429 -10.99 49.42 -6.46
CA SER A 429 -11.15 50.74 -5.84
C SER A 429 -12.52 51.40 -6.07
N SER A 430 -13.30 50.95 -7.06
CA SER A 430 -14.65 51.48 -7.31
C SER A 430 -15.73 50.76 -6.50
N LEU A 431 -15.41 49.58 -5.96
CA LEU A 431 -16.35 48.76 -5.20
C LEU A 431 -16.62 49.35 -3.79
N PRO A 432 -17.83 49.15 -3.23
CA PRO A 432 -18.10 49.46 -1.83
C PRO A 432 -17.28 48.58 -0.88
N ALA A 433 -17.14 48.99 0.38
CA ALA A 433 -16.24 48.36 1.35
C ALA A 433 -16.54 46.87 1.57
N GLU A 434 -17.82 46.47 1.59
CA GLU A 434 -18.25 45.08 1.74
C GLU A 434 -17.80 44.22 0.54
N ALA A 435 -17.95 44.76 -0.67
CA ALA A 435 -17.54 44.09 -1.90
C ALA A 435 -16.00 44.01 -2.02
N GLN A 436 -15.28 45.03 -1.54
CA GLN A 436 -13.82 44.99 -1.44
C GLN A 436 -13.35 43.84 -0.53
N VAL A 437 -14.02 43.62 0.61
CA VAL A 437 -13.71 42.48 1.49
C VAL A 437 -13.93 41.14 0.78
N ALA A 438 -15.01 40.99 0.00
CA ALA A 438 -15.24 39.79 -0.80
C ALA A 438 -14.13 39.57 -1.86
N VAL A 439 -13.71 40.63 -2.55
CA VAL A 439 -12.63 40.55 -3.54
C VAL A 439 -11.28 40.22 -2.89
N LEU A 440 -10.95 40.78 -1.72
CA LEU A 440 -9.73 40.44 -0.97
C LEU A 440 -9.68 38.95 -0.59
N LYS A 441 -10.80 38.39 -0.12
CA LYS A 441 -10.90 36.95 0.16
C LYS A 441 -10.72 36.09 -1.09
N CYS A 442 -11.18 36.58 -2.24
CA CYS A 442 -10.91 35.91 -3.51
C CYS A 442 -9.42 35.99 -3.87
N PHE A 443 -8.76 37.14 -3.70
CA PHE A 443 -7.29 37.26 -3.90
C PHE A 443 -6.51 36.30 -3.01
N ALA A 444 -6.83 36.23 -1.71
CA ALA A 444 -6.24 35.27 -0.78
C ALA A 444 -6.41 33.84 -1.29
N ALA A 445 -7.61 33.47 -1.72
CA ALA A 445 -7.91 32.13 -2.25
C ALA A 445 -7.29 31.84 -3.63
N ARG A 446 -6.72 32.82 -4.33
CA ARG A 446 -5.98 32.61 -5.60
C ARG A 446 -4.46 32.59 -5.41
N GLY A 447 -3.96 33.26 -4.36
CA GLY A 447 -2.56 33.27 -3.95
C GLY A 447 -1.60 33.74 -5.05
N ASP A 448 -1.91 34.86 -5.72
CA ASP A 448 -1.18 35.35 -6.89
C ASP A 448 -0.67 36.78 -6.66
N ALA A 449 0.64 36.98 -6.82
CA ALA A 449 1.31 38.24 -6.53
C ALA A 449 0.88 39.41 -7.43
N ARG A 450 0.16 39.18 -8.54
CA ARG A 450 -0.44 40.27 -9.34
C ARG A 450 -1.47 41.08 -8.54
N ALA A 451 -2.04 40.52 -7.47
CA ALA A 451 -2.92 41.23 -6.57
C ALA A 451 -2.17 42.06 -5.50
N PHE A 452 -0.85 41.85 -5.33
CA PHE A 452 -0.06 42.44 -4.24
C PHE A 452 -0.23 43.95 -4.14
N ASP A 453 -0.05 44.69 -5.24
CA ASP A 453 -0.09 46.16 -5.21
C ASP A 453 -1.45 46.70 -4.75
N THR A 454 -2.54 46.01 -5.10
CA THR A 454 -3.90 46.37 -4.69
C THR A 454 -4.10 46.06 -3.21
N VAL A 455 -3.68 44.87 -2.76
CA VAL A 455 -3.78 44.44 -1.35
C VAL A 455 -2.90 45.31 -0.45
N TYR A 456 -1.67 45.61 -0.86
CA TYR A 456 -0.74 46.47 -0.14
C TYR A 456 -1.28 47.88 0.06
N LYS A 457 -1.86 48.50 -0.99
CA LYS A 457 -2.51 49.82 -0.87
C LYS A 457 -3.71 49.79 0.08
N ALA A 458 -4.50 48.71 0.08
CA ALA A 458 -5.61 48.53 1.00
C ALA A 458 -5.13 48.37 2.45
N ALA A 459 -4.03 47.64 2.67
CA ALA A 459 -3.40 47.48 3.99
C ALA A 459 -2.76 48.79 4.53
N ASP A 460 -2.27 49.67 3.64
CA ASP A 460 -1.67 50.98 3.97
C ASP A 460 -2.70 52.13 4.06
N SER A 461 -4.01 51.84 4.02
CA SER A 461 -5.10 52.82 4.09
C SER A 461 -5.56 53.13 5.53
N GLU A 462 -6.59 53.97 5.71
CA GLU A 462 -7.17 54.31 7.03
C GLU A 462 -7.85 53.08 7.71
N GLU A 463 -8.04 53.14 9.03
CA GLU A 463 -8.50 52.01 9.85
C GLU A 463 -9.95 51.58 9.50
N GLY A 464 -10.17 50.29 9.21
CA GLY A 464 -11.49 49.75 8.83
C GLY A 464 -11.47 48.29 8.38
N GLN A 465 -12.63 47.75 7.98
CA GLN A 465 -12.81 46.34 7.61
C GLN A 465 -11.95 45.92 6.41
N VAL A 466 -11.78 46.81 5.43
CA VAL A 466 -10.99 46.55 4.21
C VAL A 466 -9.50 46.42 4.56
N ARG A 467 -8.99 47.31 5.41
CA ARG A 467 -7.61 47.23 5.91
C ARG A 467 -7.35 45.95 6.69
N HIS A 468 -8.27 45.56 7.57
CA HIS A 468 -8.15 44.34 8.37
C HIS A 468 -8.06 43.09 7.49
N GLU A 469 -8.92 42.99 6.48
CA GLU A 469 -8.88 41.85 5.55
C GLU A 469 -7.65 41.90 4.64
N ALA A 470 -7.22 43.09 4.21
CA ALA A 470 -6.03 43.25 3.38
C ALA A 470 -4.76 42.81 4.11
N LEU A 471 -4.62 43.14 5.41
CA LEU A 471 -3.48 42.70 6.23
C LEU A 471 -3.38 41.17 6.31
N LYS A 472 -4.51 40.46 6.42
CA LYS A 472 -4.55 39.00 6.40
C LYS A 472 -4.22 38.43 5.02
N THR A 473 -4.68 39.12 3.97
CA THR A 473 -4.47 38.71 2.57
C THR A 473 -3.02 38.87 2.14
N LEU A 474 -2.25 39.79 2.74
CA LEU A 474 -0.87 40.09 2.34
C LEU A 474 0.01 38.85 2.23
N LYS A 475 -0.03 37.94 3.21
CA LYS A 475 0.84 36.75 3.20
C LYS A 475 0.59 35.83 2.00
N GLU A 476 -0.66 35.73 1.57
CA GLU A 476 -1.08 34.83 0.48
C GLU A 476 -0.65 35.36 -0.90
N VAL A 477 -0.37 36.67 -1.01
CA VAL A 477 -0.05 37.34 -2.27
C VAL A 477 1.37 37.94 -2.29
N SER A 478 2.20 37.64 -1.29
CA SER A 478 3.55 38.20 -1.18
C SER A 478 4.60 37.26 -1.76
N GLU A 479 5.46 37.81 -2.62
CA GLU A 479 6.63 37.15 -3.19
C GLU A 479 7.91 37.99 -2.96
N GLU A 480 9.08 37.46 -3.32
CA GLU A 480 10.39 38.09 -3.11
C GLU A 480 10.45 39.55 -3.56
N GLN A 481 9.91 39.87 -4.74
CA GLN A 481 9.91 41.24 -5.27
C GLN A 481 9.21 42.26 -4.36
N ASN A 482 8.34 41.78 -3.46
CA ASN A 482 7.55 42.59 -2.56
C ASN A 482 8.25 42.88 -1.22
N LEU A 483 9.33 42.15 -0.91
CA LEU A 483 10.01 42.18 0.40
C LEU A 483 10.37 43.61 0.84
N ARG A 484 10.93 44.43 -0.06
CA ARG A 484 11.30 45.83 0.28
C ARG A 484 10.10 46.70 0.62
N ALA A 485 8.96 46.49 -0.04
CA ALA A 485 7.73 47.23 0.25
C ALA A 485 7.18 46.80 1.62
N LEU A 486 7.18 45.50 1.90
CA LEU A 486 6.75 44.95 3.19
C LEU A 486 7.62 45.44 4.35
N LEU A 487 8.95 45.44 4.21
CA LEU A 487 9.87 45.98 5.23
C LEU A 487 9.61 47.47 5.51
N LYS A 488 9.35 48.25 4.46
CA LYS A 488 8.99 49.68 4.60
C LYS A 488 7.64 49.87 5.32
N LEU A 489 6.67 48.98 5.10
CA LEU A 489 5.41 48.97 5.84
C LEU A 489 5.64 48.60 7.31
N PHE A 490 6.40 47.53 7.55
CA PHE A 490 6.70 46.98 8.87
C PHE A 490 7.41 47.99 9.80
N ASN A 491 8.36 48.76 9.28
CA ASN A 491 9.05 49.83 10.04
C ASN A 491 8.11 50.91 10.59
N ARG A 492 6.94 51.13 9.98
CA ARG A 492 5.97 52.16 10.40
C ARG A 492 4.96 51.64 11.42
N ILE A 493 4.96 50.34 11.71
CA ILE A 493 3.94 49.68 12.53
C ILE A 493 4.46 49.48 13.96
N THR A 494 3.61 49.80 14.94
CA THR A 494 3.87 49.58 16.38
C THR A 494 2.79 48.73 17.08
N LYS A 495 1.63 48.51 16.46
CA LYS A 495 0.54 47.66 17.01
C LYS A 495 0.85 46.18 16.79
N LYS A 496 0.87 45.38 17.87
CA LYS A 496 1.26 43.95 17.85
C LYS A 496 0.47 43.10 16.85
N GLU A 497 -0.84 43.27 16.74
CA GLU A 497 -1.69 42.48 15.82
C GLU A 497 -1.33 42.75 14.35
N VAL A 498 -0.88 43.97 14.05
CA VAL A 498 -0.44 44.38 12.70
C VAL A 498 0.99 43.90 12.45
N ILE A 499 1.86 43.92 13.47
CA ILE A 499 3.22 43.36 13.39
C ILE A 499 3.13 41.90 12.95
N ASN A 500 2.32 41.07 13.61
CA ASN A 500 2.22 39.65 13.24
C ASN A 500 1.77 39.46 11.78
N SER A 501 0.72 40.15 11.33
CA SER A 501 0.17 39.99 9.98
C SER A 501 1.17 40.39 8.88
N VAL A 502 1.89 41.51 9.08
CA VAL A 502 2.90 41.96 8.11
C VAL A 502 4.19 41.13 8.23
N GLY A 503 4.53 40.66 9.42
CA GLY A 503 5.62 39.72 9.67
C GLY A 503 5.44 38.40 8.92
N GLU A 504 4.25 37.80 8.99
CA GLU A 504 3.89 36.61 8.20
C GLU A 504 4.05 36.85 6.69
N ALA A 505 3.69 38.05 6.20
CA ALA A 505 3.89 38.40 4.80
C ALA A 505 5.37 38.56 4.43
N ILE A 506 6.21 39.07 5.34
CA ILE A 506 7.68 39.12 5.14
C ILE A 506 8.25 37.71 5.09
N VAL A 507 7.83 36.81 6.00
CA VAL A 507 8.24 35.40 5.99
C VAL A 507 7.88 34.77 4.65
N ALA A 508 6.63 34.88 4.19
CA ALA A 508 6.20 34.36 2.89
C ALA A 508 7.03 34.92 1.72
N ALA A 509 7.33 36.23 1.72
CA ALA A 509 8.18 36.84 0.70
C ALA A 509 9.61 36.29 0.72
N VAL A 510 10.20 36.07 1.89
CA VAL A 510 11.53 35.46 2.03
C VAL A 510 11.53 33.99 1.61
N GLU A 511 10.49 33.23 1.97
CA GLU A 511 10.35 31.82 1.60
C GLU A 511 10.26 31.62 0.08
N SER A 512 9.58 32.54 -0.61
CA SER A 512 9.48 32.54 -2.08
C SER A 512 10.77 32.94 -2.80
N ALA A 513 11.78 33.46 -2.08
CA ALA A 513 13.01 33.96 -2.67
C ALA A 513 13.90 32.82 -3.20
N PRO A 514 14.41 32.90 -4.44
CA PRO A 514 15.42 31.96 -4.95
C PRO A 514 16.73 32.03 -4.16
N ASP A 515 17.11 33.23 -3.70
CA ASP A 515 18.27 33.46 -2.83
C ASP A 515 17.80 33.89 -1.43
N LYS A 516 17.49 32.88 -0.60
CA LYS A 516 17.06 33.09 0.79
C LYS A 516 18.11 33.83 1.62
N VAL A 517 19.40 33.64 1.34
CA VAL A 517 20.50 34.31 2.06
C VAL A 517 20.44 35.81 1.83
N ALA A 518 20.34 36.24 0.57
CA ALA A 518 20.20 37.64 0.23
C ALA A 518 18.91 38.26 0.80
N ALA A 519 17.81 37.52 0.78
CA ALA A 519 16.53 37.95 1.36
C ALA A 519 16.62 38.15 2.89
N VAL A 520 17.18 37.18 3.62
CA VAL A 520 17.43 37.28 5.08
C VAL A 520 18.35 38.46 5.40
N GLN A 521 19.39 38.69 4.59
CA GLN A 521 20.27 39.86 4.75
C GLN A 521 19.53 41.20 4.62
N LEU A 522 18.52 41.29 3.74
CA LEU A 522 17.69 42.49 3.64
C LEU A 522 16.83 42.71 4.89
N VAL A 523 16.27 41.64 5.46
CA VAL A 523 15.53 41.69 6.73
C VAL A 523 16.46 42.14 7.86
N TYR A 524 17.68 41.59 7.91
CA TYR A 524 18.71 41.97 8.88
C TYR A 524 19.14 43.44 8.78
N GLN A 525 19.36 43.94 7.57
CA GLN A 525 19.69 45.35 7.35
C GLN A 525 18.55 46.27 7.79
N ALA A 526 17.30 45.89 7.51
CA ALA A 526 16.13 46.63 7.96
C ALA A 526 16.04 46.65 9.50
N ALA A 527 16.15 45.48 10.13
CA ALA A 527 16.14 45.34 11.59
C ALA A 527 17.24 46.16 12.26
N SER A 528 18.46 46.15 11.72
CA SER A 528 19.62 46.90 12.24
C SER A 528 19.45 48.43 12.15
N SER A 529 18.54 48.89 11.29
CA SER A 529 18.26 50.31 11.08
C SER A 529 16.98 50.80 11.77
N ASP A 530 16.25 49.92 12.45
CA ASP A 530 15.02 50.22 13.17
C ASP A 530 15.30 50.38 14.67
N ASP A 531 14.81 51.46 15.27
CA ASP A 531 14.91 51.72 16.71
C ASP A 531 14.13 50.66 17.53
N GLU A 532 13.15 49.97 16.93
CA GLU A 532 12.39 48.86 17.52
C GLU A 532 12.78 47.50 16.92
N SER A 533 14.09 47.26 16.73
CA SER A 533 14.64 46.02 16.14
C SER A 533 14.10 44.70 16.75
N GLU A 534 13.66 44.71 18.01
CA GLU A 534 13.07 43.55 18.69
C GLU A 534 11.83 42.96 17.99
N LYS A 535 11.03 43.78 17.27
CA LYS A 535 9.84 43.28 16.56
C LYS A 535 10.16 42.34 15.39
N TYR A 536 11.41 42.38 14.90
CA TYR A 536 11.90 41.50 13.84
C TYR A 536 12.23 40.09 14.32
N LEU A 537 12.32 39.84 15.64
CA LEU A 537 12.66 38.52 16.16
C LEU A 537 11.64 37.45 15.72
N SER A 538 10.36 37.79 15.71
CA SER A 538 9.29 36.91 15.20
C SER A 538 9.41 36.62 13.70
N VAL A 539 9.99 37.55 12.92
CA VAL A 539 10.25 37.36 11.50
C VAL A 539 11.44 36.42 11.30
N PHE A 540 12.55 36.61 12.01
CA PHE A 540 13.70 35.70 11.92
C PHE A 540 13.37 34.28 12.38
N SER A 541 12.64 34.16 13.49
CA SER A 541 12.14 32.87 13.99
C SER A 541 11.13 32.24 13.02
N GLY A 542 10.33 33.04 12.31
CA GLY A 542 9.43 32.55 11.27
C GLY A 542 10.14 32.10 9.99
N ILE A 543 11.21 32.79 9.58
CA ILE A 543 12.01 32.42 8.40
C ILE A 543 12.80 31.13 8.64
N GLY A 544 13.38 30.97 9.84
CA GLY A 544 14.29 29.88 10.14
C GLY A 544 15.64 29.97 9.39
N GLY A 545 16.38 28.87 9.37
CA GLY A 545 17.63 28.71 8.66
C GLY A 545 18.85 29.23 9.43
N ARG A 546 20.03 28.75 9.02
CA ARG A 546 21.33 29.10 9.63
C ARG A 546 21.59 30.60 9.61
N GLU A 547 21.27 31.29 8.53
CA GLU A 547 21.52 32.72 8.37
C GLU A 547 20.71 33.58 9.36
N SER A 548 19.45 33.20 9.59
CA SER A 548 18.58 33.87 10.56
C SER A 548 19.03 33.57 12.00
N VAL A 549 19.48 32.33 12.27
CA VAL A 549 20.10 31.95 13.55
C VAL A 549 21.34 32.79 13.82
N ASP A 550 22.24 32.92 12.83
CA ASP A 550 23.48 33.70 12.95
C ASP A 550 23.20 35.18 13.27
N ALA A 551 22.17 35.75 12.65
CA ALA A 551 21.75 37.13 12.91
C ALA A 551 21.27 37.33 14.36
N VAL A 552 20.41 36.44 14.88
CA VAL A 552 19.91 36.51 16.26
C VAL A 552 21.02 36.17 17.26
N TRP A 553 21.89 35.21 16.94
CA TRP A 553 23.07 34.88 17.74
C TRP A 553 24.04 36.05 17.87
N GLN A 554 24.24 36.83 16.80
CA GLN A 554 25.10 38.00 16.85
C GLN A 554 24.59 39.06 17.82
N ASP A 555 23.27 39.26 17.93
CA ASP A 555 22.68 40.14 18.93
C ASP A 555 22.84 39.57 20.35
N TYR A 556 22.49 38.30 20.55
CA TYR A 556 22.62 37.66 21.87
C TYR A 556 24.07 37.67 22.39
N SER A 557 25.04 37.33 21.54
CA SER A 557 26.46 37.29 21.93
C SER A 557 27.05 38.67 22.26
N LYS A 558 26.51 39.76 21.70
CA LYS A 558 26.95 41.13 22.02
C LYS A 558 26.23 41.71 23.24
N ASN A 559 24.92 41.51 23.32
CA ASN A 559 24.04 42.24 24.23
C ASN A 559 23.48 41.39 25.37
N SER A 560 23.62 40.06 25.31
CA SER A 560 22.99 39.10 26.25
C SER A 560 21.48 39.32 26.38
N SER A 561 20.82 39.67 25.28
CA SER A 561 19.37 39.94 25.23
C SER A 561 18.57 38.69 25.60
N GLN A 562 17.77 38.76 26.67
CA GLN A 562 16.89 37.68 27.09
C GLN A 562 15.89 37.31 25.99
N THR A 563 15.40 38.30 25.25
CA THR A 563 14.47 38.11 24.13
C THR A 563 15.12 37.32 22.99
N SER A 564 16.39 37.59 22.69
CA SER A 564 17.14 36.88 21.65
C SER A 564 17.45 35.43 22.06
N LEU A 565 17.72 35.19 23.34
CA LEU A 565 17.84 33.83 23.89
C LEU A 565 16.53 33.06 23.77
N GLU A 566 15.40 33.71 24.09
CA GLU A 566 14.07 33.09 23.99
C GLU A 566 13.68 32.80 22.54
N ALA A 567 14.03 33.67 21.59
CA ALA A 567 13.86 33.38 20.17
C ALA A 567 14.67 32.14 19.75
N LEU A 568 15.96 32.07 20.11
CA LEU A 568 16.84 30.94 19.77
C LEU A 568 16.38 29.60 20.40
N ILE A 569 15.79 29.64 21.60
CA ILE A 569 15.24 28.44 22.26
C ILE A 569 13.98 27.92 21.56
N ASN A 570 13.13 28.82 21.04
CA ASN A 570 11.86 28.47 20.38
C ASN A 570 11.97 28.59 18.86
N TRP A 571 13.17 28.31 18.31
CA TRP A 571 13.41 28.39 16.88
C TRP A 571 12.60 27.33 16.13
N ASN A 572 12.21 27.62 14.89
CA ASN A 572 11.35 26.75 14.09
C ASN A 572 12.09 25.56 13.43
N ASP A 573 13.42 25.50 13.53
CA ASP A 573 14.24 24.42 12.98
C ASP A 573 15.51 24.14 13.80
N HIS A 574 16.17 23.04 13.46
CA HIS A 574 17.33 22.52 14.20
C HIS A 574 18.61 23.37 14.05
N TYR A 575 18.68 24.37 13.18
CA TYR A 575 19.94 25.10 12.96
C TYR A 575 20.38 25.88 14.20
N ALA A 576 19.44 26.26 15.07
CA ALA A 576 19.74 26.90 16.35
C ALA A 576 20.48 25.97 17.33
N THR A 577 20.40 24.64 17.18
CA THR A 577 21.11 23.67 18.04
C THR A 577 22.61 23.97 18.14
N THR A 578 23.25 24.41 17.05
CA THR A 578 24.69 24.72 17.06
C THR A 578 25.04 25.85 18.02
N VAL A 579 24.27 26.95 18.02
CA VAL A 579 24.51 28.09 18.90
C VAL A 579 24.03 27.81 20.33
N LEU A 580 22.94 27.05 20.50
CA LEU A 580 22.47 26.60 21.81
C LEU A 580 23.53 25.70 22.48
N HIS A 581 24.14 24.78 21.75
CA HIS A 581 25.26 23.96 22.26
C HIS A 581 26.46 24.81 22.69
N HIS A 582 26.77 25.89 21.96
CA HIS A 582 27.82 26.83 22.36
C HIS A 582 27.48 27.54 23.69
N VAL A 583 26.20 27.85 23.95
CA VAL A 583 25.78 28.42 25.24
C VAL A 583 25.90 27.41 26.37
N ILE A 584 25.51 26.14 26.14
CA ILE A 584 25.60 25.05 27.12
C ILE A 584 27.07 24.86 27.56
N THR A 585 27.97 24.79 26.59
CA THR A 585 29.40 24.53 26.81
C THR A 585 30.23 25.77 27.20
N GLY A 586 29.77 26.98 26.87
CA GLY A 586 30.48 28.24 27.10
C GLY A 586 30.47 28.77 28.53
N ASP A 587 31.01 29.98 28.76
CA ASP A 587 31.02 30.62 30.09
C ASP A 587 29.77 31.49 30.32
N PHE A 588 28.63 30.83 30.52
CA PHE A 588 27.33 31.46 30.78
C PHE A 588 26.76 31.06 32.16
N PRO A 589 25.87 31.86 32.79
CA PRO A 589 25.23 31.51 34.05
C PRO A 589 24.54 30.14 34.00
N LEU A 590 24.67 29.34 35.06
CA LEU A 590 24.09 27.99 35.14
C LEU A 590 22.58 27.96 34.87
N SER A 591 21.84 28.98 35.32
CA SER A 591 20.40 29.09 35.06
C SER A 591 20.08 29.26 33.57
N HIS A 592 20.94 29.93 32.80
CA HIS A 592 20.78 30.06 31.35
C HIS A 592 21.11 28.75 30.66
N LYS A 593 22.21 28.09 31.08
CA LYS A 593 22.62 26.79 30.53
C LYS A 593 21.55 25.72 30.68
N SER A 594 20.94 25.62 31.87
CA SER A 594 19.87 24.65 32.12
C SER A 594 18.63 24.93 31.24
N LYS A 595 18.18 26.19 31.12
CA LYS A 595 17.07 26.56 30.23
C LYS A 595 17.38 26.24 28.76
N VAL A 596 18.60 26.51 28.32
CA VAL A 596 19.05 26.23 26.95
C VAL A 596 19.19 24.74 26.68
N PHE A 597 19.61 23.94 27.66
CA PHE A 597 19.70 22.49 27.55
C PHE A 597 18.34 21.88 27.20
N TYR A 598 17.29 22.18 27.98
CA TYR A 598 15.94 21.69 27.69
C TYR A 598 15.41 22.23 26.36
N GLY A 599 15.71 23.50 26.04
CA GLY A 599 15.39 24.06 24.72
C GLY A 599 16.04 23.32 23.56
N TYR A 600 17.30 22.91 23.72
CA TYR A 600 18.03 22.09 22.74
C TYR A 600 17.37 20.73 22.56
N VAL A 601 17.06 20.03 23.66
CA VAL A 601 16.45 18.69 23.62
C VAL A 601 15.09 18.75 22.92
N ASN A 602 14.20 19.65 23.33
CA ASN A 602 12.89 19.82 22.70
C ASN A 602 13.00 20.17 21.21
N MET A 603 13.95 21.03 20.85
CA MET A 603 14.18 21.39 19.45
C MET A 603 14.63 20.20 18.59
N VAL A 604 15.43 19.30 19.15
CA VAL A 604 15.86 18.08 18.43
C VAL A 604 14.70 17.09 18.31
N ASP A 605 13.90 16.95 19.36
CA ASP A 605 12.72 16.10 19.40
C ASP A 605 11.67 16.52 18.35
N ASP A 606 11.33 17.81 18.32
CA ASP A 606 10.38 18.42 17.38
C ASP A 606 10.94 18.54 15.94
N ALA A 607 12.24 18.38 15.73
CA ALA A 607 12.85 18.61 14.42
C ALA A 607 12.37 17.60 13.37
N ASN A 608 12.11 18.08 12.16
CA ASN A 608 11.92 17.22 10.99
C ASN A 608 13.28 16.74 10.45
N LEU A 609 13.92 15.84 11.19
CA LEU A 609 15.20 15.22 10.88
C LEU A 609 15.06 13.69 10.91
N PRO A 610 15.87 12.94 10.14
CA PRO A 610 15.97 11.50 10.31
C PRO A 610 16.43 11.12 11.73
N ASP A 611 15.92 10.00 12.24
CA ASP A 611 16.17 9.56 13.61
C ASP A 611 17.65 9.34 13.93
N ASP A 612 18.44 8.85 12.97
CA ASP A 612 19.90 8.73 13.12
C ASP A 612 20.55 10.10 13.39
N GLN A 613 20.10 11.15 12.70
CA GLN A 613 20.61 12.50 12.90
C GLN A 613 20.14 13.10 14.23
N LYS A 614 18.88 12.86 14.64
CA LYS A 614 18.39 13.26 15.96
C LYS A 614 19.22 12.59 17.06
N LEU A 615 19.49 11.29 16.95
CA LEU A 615 20.30 10.55 17.90
C LEU A 615 21.72 11.15 18.02
N LEU A 616 22.36 11.51 16.90
CA LEU A 616 23.68 12.15 16.93
C LEU A 616 23.68 13.48 17.71
N LEU A 617 22.63 14.30 17.54
CA LEU A 617 22.46 15.57 18.26
C LEU A 617 22.16 15.34 19.75
N LEU A 618 21.29 14.38 20.08
CA LEU A 618 21.00 14.00 21.46
C LEU A 618 22.24 13.46 22.18
N ARG A 619 23.02 12.58 21.52
CA ARG A 619 24.29 12.07 22.07
C ARG A 619 25.33 13.16 22.28
N LYS A 620 25.33 14.20 21.43
CA LYS A 620 26.22 15.35 21.56
C LYS A 620 25.90 16.14 22.83
N VAL A 621 24.63 16.46 23.07
CA VAL A 621 24.23 17.21 24.27
C VAL A 621 24.24 16.36 25.54
N MET A 622 24.05 15.03 25.45
CA MET A 622 24.18 14.09 26.56
C MET A 622 25.52 14.19 27.28
N ALA A 623 26.61 14.40 26.52
CA ALA A 623 27.96 14.52 27.06
C ALA A 623 28.14 15.79 27.92
N GLU A 624 27.25 16.78 27.78
CA GLU A 624 27.29 18.08 28.45
C GLU A 624 26.25 18.20 29.58
N ALA A 625 25.47 17.14 29.84
CA ALA A 625 24.48 17.11 30.91
C ALA A 625 25.13 17.29 32.29
N GLN A 626 24.53 18.13 33.14
CA GLN A 626 25.05 18.54 34.44
C GLN A 626 24.50 17.71 35.61
N ASP A 627 23.36 17.08 35.41
CA ASP A 627 22.63 16.29 36.40
C ASP A 627 21.86 15.15 35.73
N ASP A 628 21.31 14.25 36.56
CA ASP A 628 20.56 13.08 36.07
C ASP A 628 19.21 13.48 35.45
N ASP A 629 18.61 14.62 35.83
CA ASP A 629 17.36 15.12 35.23
C ASP A 629 17.58 15.50 33.75
N GLN A 630 18.70 16.16 33.45
CA GLN A 630 19.10 16.47 32.08
C GLN A 630 19.40 15.22 31.25
N LYS A 631 20.07 14.23 31.85
CA LYS A 631 20.31 12.94 31.18
C LYS A 631 19.00 12.20 30.92
N ALA A 632 18.06 12.20 31.86
CA ALA A 632 16.75 11.60 31.73
C ALA A 632 15.97 12.21 30.56
N ALA A 633 15.95 13.55 30.44
CA ALA A 633 15.30 14.22 29.31
C ALA A 633 15.88 13.82 27.94
N VAL A 634 17.20 13.58 27.86
CA VAL A 634 17.83 13.08 26.62
C VAL A 634 17.44 11.62 26.34
N LEU A 635 17.34 10.78 27.37
CA LEU A 635 16.90 9.38 27.23
C LEU A 635 15.44 9.29 26.80
N GLU A 636 14.56 10.14 27.34
CA GLU A 636 13.15 10.24 26.94
C GLU A 636 13.05 10.61 25.45
N ALA A 637 13.71 11.69 25.02
CA ALA A 637 13.72 12.10 23.60
C ALA A 637 14.35 11.05 22.68
N ALA A 638 15.35 10.28 23.16
CA ALA A 638 15.92 9.17 22.40
C ALA A 638 14.97 7.96 22.30
N GLY A 639 14.05 7.82 23.25
CA GLY A 639 13.02 6.77 23.30
C GLY A 639 11.99 6.86 22.19
N ASP A 640 11.83 8.03 21.58
CA ASP A 640 10.90 8.27 20.47
C ASP A 640 11.54 8.02 19.09
N LEU A 641 12.81 7.58 19.05
CA LEU A 641 13.56 7.31 17.81
C LEU A 641 13.50 5.83 17.41
N ASP A 642 13.25 5.54 16.15
CA ASP A 642 13.09 4.17 15.64
C ASP A 642 14.40 3.65 14.99
N THR A 643 15.49 3.61 15.78
CA THR A 643 16.81 3.16 15.28
C THR A 643 17.49 2.16 16.22
N PHE A 644 18.21 1.21 15.62
CA PHE A 644 19.04 0.25 16.36
C PHE A 644 20.08 0.95 17.26
N LEU A 645 20.70 2.04 16.79
CA LEU A 645 21.67 2.77 17.60
C LEU A 645 21.04 3.54 18.76
N ALA A 646 19.77 3.97 18.67
CA ALA A 646 19.08 4.59 19.80
C ALA A 646 18.89 3.57 20.93
N PHE A 647 18.52 2.32 20.58
CA PHE A 647 18.42 1.23 21.54
C PHE A 647 19.76 0.93 22.22
N VAL A 648 20.83 0.81 21.42
CA VAL A 648 22.21 0.61 21.92
C VAL A 648 22.66 1.79 22.80
N PHE A 649 22.27 3.01 22.46
CA PHE A 649 22.59 4.20 23.25
C PHE A 649 21.89 4.17 24.61
N ALA A 650 20.58 3.92 24.65
CA ALA A 650 19.81 3.85 25.88
C ALA A 650 20.32 2.74 26.81
N ARG A 651 20.65 1.55 26.27
CA ARG A 651 21.17 0.41 27.04
C ARG A 651 22.42 0.74 27.85
N LYS A 652 23.26 1.69 27.41
CA LYS A 652 24.48 2.12 28.13
C LYS A 652 24.19 2.72 29.52
N PHE A 653 22.97 3.17 29.79
CA PHE A 653 22.56 3.80 31.04
C PHE A 653 21.71 2.89 31.94
N LEU A 654 21.51 1.63 31.55
CA LEU A 654 20.62 0.69 32.24
C LEU A 654 21.10 0.27 33.64
N ASP A 655 22.40 0.44 33.89
CA ASP A 655 23.03 0.17 35.19
C ASP A 655 23.29 1.43 36.03
N GLU A 656 22.95 2.63 35.54
CA GLU A 656 23.01 3.86 36.33
C GLU A 656 21.74 3.95 37.19
N GLU A 657 21.86 3.84 38.52
CA GLU A 657 20.73 3.69 39.47
C GLU A 657 19.61 4.73 39.28
N ASN A 658 19.96 6.00 39.04
CA ASN A 658 18.99 7.09 38.85
C ASN A 658 18.42 7.20 37.42
N LEU A 659 19.00 6.48 36.45
CA LEU A 659 18.62 6.55 35.03
C LEU A 659 18.07 5.23 34.48
N ALA A 660 18.25 4.13 35.20
CA ALA A 660 17.89 2.80 34.75
C ALA A 660 16.43 2.68 34.30
N ASP A 661 15.52 3.37 34.99
CA ASP A 661 14.10 3.40 34.62
C ASP A 661 13.87 4.14 33.29
N TYR A 662 14.43 5.35 33.13
CA TYR A 662 14.34 6.13 31.89
C TYR A 662 14.96 5.38 30.71
N ALA A 663 16.14 4.79 30.90
CA ALA A 663 16.81 3.97 29.90
C ALA A 663 15.97 2.76 29.49
N ALA A 664 15.37 2.06 30.45
CA ALA A 664 14.56 0.89 30.18
C ALA A 664 13.24 1.22 29.45
N ASN A 665 12.58 2.33 29.81
CA ASN A 665 11.40 2.81 29.09
C ASN A 665 11.76 3.22 27.66
N ALA A 666 12.87 3.96 27.47
CA ALA A 666 13.35 4.32 26.13
C ALA A 666 13.63 3.07 25.28
N MET A 667 14.36 2.08 25.82
CA MET A 667 14.64 0.82 25.12
C MET A 667 13.36 0.08 24.69
N ALA A 668 12.34 0.05 25.56
CA ALA A 668 11.06 -0.58 25.26
C ALA A 668 10.33 0.15 24.13
N ASN A 669 10.26 1.48 24.17
CA ASN A 669 9.63 2.30 23.14
C ASN A 669 10.33 2.17 21.78
N ILE A 670 11.66 2.12 21.77
CA ILE A 670 12.47 2.01 20.55
C ILE A 670 12.31 0.63 19.89
N ALA A 671 12.30 -0.45 20.69
CA ALA A 671 12.34 -1.80 20.15
C ALA A 671 10.97 -2.34 19.73
N MET A 672 9.91 -1.96 20.43
CA MET A 672 8.57 -2.48 20.18
C MET A 672 7.85 -1.69 19.07
N PRO A 673 6.97 -2.33 18.28
CA PRO A 673 6.25 -1.65 17.21
C PRO A 673 5.34 -0.54 17.75
N ALA A 674 5.44 0.65 17.15
CA ALA A 674 4.48 1.73 17.38
C ALA A 674 3.07 1.34 16.88
N PRO A 675 1.99 1.91 17.44
CA PRO A 675 0.63 1.64 16.99
C PRO A 675 0.46 1.83 15.47
N GLY A 676 0.11 0.75 14.76
CA GLY A 676 -0.06 0.74 13.30
C GLY A 676 1.19 0.40 12.48
N LYS A 677 2.29 -0.03 13.11
CA LYS A 677 3.43 -0.69 12.45
C LYS A 677 3.42 -2.18 12.74
N ASP A 678 3.70 -2.99 11.73
CA ASP A 678 3.60 -4.46 11.80
C ASP A 678 4.84 -5.14 12.42
N THR A 679 5.97 -4.44 12.59
CA THR A 679 7.23 -5.03 13.07
C THR A 679 8.07 -4.06 13.89
N GLY A 680 8.67 -4.53 14.99
CA GLY A 680 9.69 -3.80 15.78
C GLY A 680 11.12 -4.28 15.49
N LEU A 681 12.09 -3.83 16.30
CA LEU A 681 13.48 -4.29 16.24
C LEU A 681 13.61 -5.75 16.71
N SER A 682 14.48 -6.53 16.06
CA SER A 682 14.69 -7.94 16.37
C SER A 682 16.17 -8.32 16.37
N GLY A 683 16.48 -9.48 16.98
CA GLY A 683 17.82 -10.02 17.11
C GLY A 683 18.26 -10.24 18.55
N ASP A 684 19.35 -10.97 18.74
CA ASP A 684 19.83 -11.40 20.06
C ASP A 684 20.12 -10.20 20.99
N LEU A 685 20.71 -9.12 20.45
CA LEU A 685 20.99 -7.91 21.23
C LEU A 685 19.73 -7.17 21.68
N ILE A 686 18.67 -7.22 20.88
CA ILE A 686 17.37 -6.63 21.23
C ILE A 686 16.69 -7.50 22.28
N GLU A 687 16.68 -8.82 22.09
CA GLU A 687 16.12 -9.77 23.05
C GLU A 687 16.75 -9.61 24.44
N GLU A 688 18.08 -9.67 24.49
CA GLU A 688 18.85 -9.54 25.73
C GLU A 688 18.59 -8.19 26.38
N GLY A 689 18.69 -7.10 25.61
CA GLY A 689 18.46 -5.75 26.13
C GLY A 689 17.05 -5.54 26.67
N LEU A 690 16.02 -6.07 26.00
CA LEU A 690 14.64 -5.99 26.48
C LEU A 690 14.41 -6.81 27.75
N ARG A 691 15.05 -7.98 27.88
CA ARG A 691 15.01 -8.77 29.12
C ARG A 691 15.64 -8.00 30.29
N GLU A 692 16.79 -7.37 30.07
CA GLU A 692 17.43 -6.50 31.07
C GLU A 692 16.55 -5.29 31.41
N ALA A 693 16.00 -4.61 30.40
CA ALA A 693 15.13 -3.45 30.56
C ALA A 693 13.89 -3.79 31.41
N LYS A 694 13.27 -4.95 31.16
CA LYS A 694 12.11 -5.42 31.92
C LYS A 694 12.34 -5.48 33.43
N GLU A 695 13.56 -5.80 33.86
CA GLU A 695 13.93 -5.86 35.28
C GLU A 695 14.02 -4.47 35.91
N LYS A 696 14.40 -3.44 35.13
CA LYS A 696 14.64 -2.08 35.59
C LYS A 696 13.41 -1.16 35.52
N ILE A 697 12.39 -1.50 34.72
CA ILE A 697 11.16 -0.70 34.62
C ILE A 697 10.41 -0.65 35.97
N THR A 698 10.05 0.55 36.38
CA THR A 698 9.30 0.92 37.59
C THR A 698 8.20 1.94 37.25
N GLY A 699 7.43 2.40 38.25
CA GLY A 699 6.30 3.32 38.03
C GLY A 699 4.91 2.65 38.07
N GLN A 700 3.86 3.46 37.88
CA GLN A 700 2.47 3.01 38.01
C GLN A 700 2.04 2.07 36.87
N ASP A 701 2.57 2.28 35.66
CA ASP A 701 2.22 1.52 34.46
C ASP A 701 3.23 0.41 34.13
N ALA A 702 4.25 0.23 34.98
CA ALA A 702 5.33 -0.75 34.81
C ALA A 702 4.82 -2.16 34.52
N GLN A 703 3.70 -2.57 35.12
CA GLN A 703 3.17 -3.91 34.92
C GLN A 703 2.67 -4.13 33.49
N TYR A 704 2.05 -3.12 32.87
CA TYR A 704 1.58 -3.21 31.49
C TYR A 704 2.76 -3.27 30.54
N LEU A 705 3.72 -2.37 30.68
CA LEU A 705 4.89 -2.35 29.80
C LEU A 705 5.73 -3.64 29.89
N LYS A 706 5.85 -4.24 31.08
CA LYS A 706 6.51 -5.54 31.25
C LYS A 706 5.76 -6.68 30.55
N ILE A 707 4.42 -6.64 30.55
CA ILE A 707 3.59 -7.61 29.82
C ILE A 707 3.78 -7.43 28.32
N ASP A 708 3.81 -6.18 27.83
CA ASP A 708 4.01 -5.87 26.41
C ASP A 708 5.38 -6.36 25.94
N ILE A 709 6.44 -6.13 26.73
CA ILE A 709 7.77 -6.71 26.46
C ILE A 709 7.71 -8.24 26.43
N ASP A 710 7.03 -8.89 27.38
CA ASP A 710 6.92 -10.36 27.40
C ASP A 710 6.12 -10.92 26.22
N ASN A 711 5.18 -10.17 25.68
CA ASN A 711 4.44 -10.56 24.47
C ASN A 711 5.29 -10.35 23.24
N TYR A 712 5.93 -9.18 23.11
CA TYR A 712 6.82 -8.88 22.01
C TYR A 712 7.96 -9.90 21.91
N LEU A 713 8.60 -10.25 23.04
CA LEU A 713 9.65 -11.28 23.07
C LEU A 713 9.18 -12.69 22.64
N LYS A 714 7.88 -13.00 22.72
CA LYS A 714 7.34 -14.28 22.24
C LYS A 714 7.03 -14.26 20.74
N GLU A 715 6.71 -13.08 20.22
CA GLU A 715 6.29 -12.85 18.83
C GLU A 715 7.45 -12.35 17.96
N MET A 716 8.57 -11.97 18.57
CA MET A 716 9.75 -11.42 17.90
C MET A 716 10.29 -12.44 16.87
N PRO A 717 10.56 -12.01 15.62
CA PRO A 717 11.11 -12.90 14.59
C PRO A 717 12.43 -13.56 15.01
N GLU A 718 12.59 -14.83 14.65
CA GLU A 718 13.84 -15.57 14.85
C GLU A 718 14.98 -15.00 13.98
N GLY A 719 16.20 -14.95 14.52
CA GLY A 719 17.40 -14.49 13.82
C GLY A 719 18.35 -13.75 14.76
N THR A 720 19.65 -13.75 14.44
CA THR A 720 20.68 -13.12 15.28
C THR A 720 20.63 -11.59 15.25
N GLY A 721 20.10 -11.01 14.16
CA GLY A 721 20.03 -9.56 13.95
C GLY A 721 21.41 -8.91 13.78
N TYR A 722 21.58 -7.70 14.32
CA TYR A 722 22.88 -7.03 14.31
C TYR A 722 23.82 -7.63 15.36
N VAL A 723 25.04 -7.96 14.94
CA VAL A 723 26.13 -8.38 15.81
C VAL A 723 27.23 -7.33 15.83
N SER A 724 27.91 -7.18 16.96
CA SER A 724 28.97 -6.18 17.10
C SER A 724 30.27 -6.67 16.49
N LEU A 725 30.84 -5.89 15.56
CA LEU A 725 32.19 -6.10 15.01
C LEU A 725 33.28 -5.56 15.94
N PHE A 726 32.92 -4.72 16.91
CA PHE A 726 33.88 -4.08 17.80
C PHE A 726 33.42 -4.16 19.25
N ASN A 727 34.16 -4.93 20.05
CA ASN A 727 33.84 -5.21 21.45
C ASN A 727 34.02 -4.01 22.43
N GLY A 728 34.44 -2.85 21.93
CA GLY A 728 34.65 -1.63 22.73
C GLY A 728 35.94 -1.60 23.56
N LYS A 729 36.73 -2.68 23.59
CA LYS A 729 37.86 -2.86 24.53
C LYS A 729 39.20 -3.04 23.82
N ASP A 730 39.24 -3.86 22.77
CA ASP A 730 40.45 -4.18 22.03
C ASP A 730 40.13 -4.47 20.55
N LEU A 731 41.15 -4.87 19.77
CA LEU A 731 41.02 -5.17 18.34
C LEU A 731 40.73 -6.65 18.07
N SER A 732 40.22 -7.42 19.04
CA SER A 732 39.78 -8.80 18.79
C SER A 732 38.72 -8.82 17.69
N GLY A 733 38.83 -9.74 16.74
CA GLY A 733 38.00 -9.78 15.53
C GLY A 733 38.53 -8.93 14.37
N TRP A 734 39.64 -8.21 14.57
CA TRP A 734 40.32 -7.42 13.54
C TRP A 734 41.75 -7.90 13.31
N GLN A 735 42.26 -7.66 12.09
CA GLN A 735 43.59 -8.02 11.64
C GLN A 735 44.17 -6.96 10.70
N GLY A 736 45.49 -6.96 10.53
CA GLY A 736 46.17 -6.03 9.63
C GLY A 736 45.94 -6.36 8.15
N PHE A 737 45.81 -5.34 7.30
CA PHE A 737 45.69 -5.52 5.85
C PHE A 737 46.99 -6.04 5.23
N VAL A 738 46.92 -7.17 4.52
CA VAL A 738 48.06 -7.78 3.80
C VAL A 738 48.14 -7.31 2.35
N ALA A 739 47.09 -7.58 1.58
CA ALA A 739 47.01 -7.28 0.15
C ALA A 739 45.55 -7.32 -0.33
N ASN A 740 45.28 -6.73 -1.51
CA ASN A 740 43.96 -6.82 -2.12
C ASN A 740 43.58 -8.28 -2.46
N PRO A 741 42.29 -8.60 -2.62
CA PRO A 741 41.84 -9.99 -2.74
C PRO A 741 42.48 -10.75 -3.93
N ILE A 742 42.70 -10.09 -5.08
CA ILE A 742 43.34 -10.71 -6.25
C ILE A 742 44.77 -11.14 -5.96
N LYS A 743 45.55 -10.28 -5.28
CA LYS A 743 46.93 -10.61 -4.89
C LYS A 743 46.96 -11.62 -3.75
N LYS A 744 46.06 -11.50 -2.77
CA LYS A 744 45.93 -12.43 -1.63
C LYS A 744 45.71 -13.86 -2.14
N ALA A 745 44.85 -14.05 -3.15
CA ALA A 745 44.57 -15.34 -3.78
C ALA A 745 45.75 -15.98 -4.53
N GLN A 746 46.83 -15.22 -4.81
CA GLN A 746 48.02 -15.73 -5.50
C GLN A 746 49.11 -16.23 -4.53
N LEU A 747 48.96 -15.96 -3.23
CA LEU A 747 49.93 -16.36 -2.20
C LEU A 747 49.73 -17.81 -1.79
N SER A 748 50.80 -18.52 -1.50
CA SER A 748 50.69 -19.80 -0.79
C SER A 748 50.23 -19.59 0.65
N GLU A 749 49.61 -20.59 1.25
CA GLU A 749 49.12 -20.56 2.64
C GLU A 749 50.20 -20.11 3.63
N SER A 750 51.42 -20.67 3.52
CA SER A 750 52.55 -20.29 4.38
C SER A 750 53.06 -18.86 4.13
N GLU A 751 53.02 -18.36 2.89
CA GLU A 751 53.38 -16.97 2.61
C GLU A 751 52.33 -16.01 3.19
N LEU A 752 51.05 -16.36 3.08
CA LEU A 752 49.95 -15.57 3.63
C LEU A 752 50.03 -15.51 5.15
N GLU A 753 50.26 -16.63 5.84
CA GLU A 753 50.43 -16.67 7.30
C GLU A 753 51.56 -15.73 7.77
N ASN A 754 52.74 -15.82 7.15
CA ASN A 754 53.88 -14.97 7.50
C ASN A 754 53.61 -13.47 7.25
N LEU A 755 52.94 -13.14 6.15
CA LEU A 755 52.57 -11.75 5.84
C LEU A 755 51.49 -11.23 6.77
N GLN A 756 50.54 -12.09 7.17
CA GLN A 756 49.47 -11.74 8.10
C GLN A 756 50.02 -11.47 9.51
N GLU A 757 50.96 -12.29 10.01
CA GLU A 757 51.65 -12.02 11.28
C GLU A 757 52.30 -10.65 11.27
N LYS A 758 53.04 -10.32 10.20
CA LYS A 758 53.69 -9.02 10.06
C LYS A 758 52.68 -7.87 9.99
N ALA A 759 51.60 -8.03 9.24
CA ALA A 759 50.56 -7.02 9.14
C ALA A 759 49.87 -6.78 10.50
N ASN A 760 49.68 -7.83 11.30
CA ASN A 760 49.13 -7.73 12.65
C ASN A 760 50.07 -7.00 13.62
N GLU A 761 51.38 -7.17 13.50
CA GLU A 761 52.35 -6.37 14.26
C GLU A 761 52.29 -4.88 13.89
N GLU A 762 52.30 -4.56 12.58
CA GLU A 762 52.23 -3.18 12.08
C GLU A 762 50.89 -2.50 12.41
N MET A 763 49.79 -3.27 12.46
CA MET A 763 48.46 -2.80 12.86
C MET A 763 48.47 -2.17 14.26
N HIS A 764 49.14 -2.78 15.24
CA HIS A 764 49.16 -2.28 16.62
C HIS A 764 49.97 -0.98 16.80
N GLU A 765 50.80 -0.60 15.83
CA GLU A 765 51.51 0.69 15.83
C GLU A 765 50.63 1.85 15.32
N THR A 766 49.52 1.54 14.64
CA THR A 766 48.77 2.47 13.80
C THR A 766 47.29 2.60 14.19
N TRP A 767 46.71 1.49 14.66
CA TRP A 767 45.35 1.38 15.17
C TRP A 767 45.36 1.11 16.68
N SER A 768 44.50 1.81 17.41
CA SER A 768 44.38 1.68 18.87
C SER A 768 42.93 1.83 19.32
N VAL A 769 42.61 1.37 20.53
CA VAL A 769 41.30 1.59 21.15
C VAL A 769 41.41 2.68 22.22
N GLN A 770 40.57 3.70 22.14
CA GLN A 770 40.51 4.83 23.09
C GLN A 770 39.06 5.16 23.42
N ASP A 771 38.68 5.14 24.71
CA ASP A 771 37.32 5.34 25.23
C ASP A 771 36.21 4.65 24.40
N GLY A 772 36.39 3.36 24.10
CA GLY A 772 35.42 2.59 23.31
C GLY A 772 35.31 3.04 21.85
N LYS A 773 36.38 3.58 21.26
CA LYS A 773 36.49 3.96 19.85
C LYS A 773 37.74 3.33 19.25
N ILE A 774 37.66 2.82 18.02
CA ILE A 774 38.82 2.48 17.21
C ILE A 774 39.39 3.78 16.65
N VAL A 775 40.67 4.06 16.90
CA VAL A 775 41.36 5.30 16.51
C VAL A 775 42.56 4.99 15.63
N PHE A 776 42.62 5.65 14.48
CA PHE A 776 43.75 5.64 13.57
C PHE A 776 44.61 6.89 13.76
N ASN A 777 45.93 6.73 13.75
CA ASN A 777 46.89 7.82 14.00
C ASN A 777 47.40 8.54 12.74
N GLY A 778 46.83 8.25 11.56
CA GLY A 778 47.17 8.88 10.30
C GLY A 778 48.26 8.18 9.47
N LYS A 779 48.87 7.10 9.95
CA LYS A 779 49.90 6.33 9.23
C LYS A 779 49.60 4.85 9.28
N GLY A 780 49.85 4.10 8.22
CA GLY A 780 49.70 2.65 8.22
C GLY A 780 48.84 2.13 7.08
N ALA A 781 48.39 0.89 7.22
CA ALA A 781 47.49 0.20 6.30
C ALA A 781 46.09 0.07 6.90
N ASN A 782 45.13 -0.40 6.08
CA ASN A 782 43.75 -0.62 6.49
C ASN A 782 43.64 -1.62 7.65
N LEU A 783 42.57 -1.49 8.43
CA LEU A 783 42.18 -2.47 9.44
C LEU A 783 41.07 -3.36 8.87
N CYS A 784 41.27 -4.67 8.86
CA CYS A 784 40.36 -5.64 8.25
C CYS A 784 39.66 -6.48 9.32
N THR A 785 38.41 -6.88 9.07
CA THR A 785 37.79 -7.94 9.86
C THR A 785 38.54 -9.26 9.67
N VAL A 786 38.54 -10.10 10.72
CA VAL A 786 39.02 -11.49 10.62
C VAL A 786 38.04 -12.32 9.79
N GLU A 787 36.76 -12.18 10.10
CA GLU A 787 35.66 -12.81 9.36
C GLU A 787 35.45 -12.14 8.00
N GLU A 788 34.94 -12.91 7.05
CA GLU A 788 34.54 -12.48 5.71
C GLU A 788 33.01 -12.49 5.62
N TYR A 789 32.44 -11.52 4.90
CA TYR A 789 30.99 -11.31 4.83
C TYR A 789 30.49 -11.39 3.40
N GLY A 790 29.42 -12.15 3.19
CA GLY A 790 28.63 -12.19 1.97
C GLY A 790 27.68 -11.00 1.87
N ASP A 791 26.38 -11.24 1.70
CA ASP A 791 25.35 -10.19 1.75
C ASP A 791 25.14 -9.72 3.20
N PHE A 792 25.12 -8.40 3.43
CA PHE A 792 24.99 -7.84 4.77
C PHE A 792 24.40 -6.43 4.80
N GLU A 793 23.89 -6.04 5.95
CA GLU A 793 23.68 -4.65 6.35
C GLU A 793 24.64 -4.29 7.48
N MET A 794 25.30 -3.14 7.41
CA MET A 794 26.29 -2.65 8.37
C MET A 794 25.88 -1.28 8.89
N ILE A 795 26.04 -1.07 10.19
CA ILE A 795 25.91 0.24 10.85
C ILE A 795 27.26 0.62 11.45
N VAL A 796 27.65 1.88 11.31
CA VAL A 796 28.94 2.38 11.78
C VAL A 796 28.92 3.88 12.01
N ASP A 797 29.34 4.29 13.21
CA ASP A 797 29.63 5.69 13.51
C ASP A 797 31.08 6.00 13.15
N TRP A 798 31.31 7.11 12.45
CA TRP A 798 32.64 7.60 12.09
C TRP A 798 32.81 9.09 12.35
N ARG A 799 34.07 9.49 12.57
CA ARG A 799 34.46 10.89 12.77
C ARG A 799 35.85 11.13 12.22
N ILE A 800 36.02 12.22 11.48
CA ILE A 800 37.29 12.64 10.89
C ILE A 800 37.75 14.00 11.44
N THR A 801 39.04 14.28 11.29
CA THR A 801 39.61 15.62 11.47
C THR A 801 39.57 16.43 10.18
N LYS A 802 39.92 17.73 10.28
CA LYS A 802 40.10 18.60 9.11
C LYS A 802 41.08 17.99 8.12
N ASP A 803 40.80 18.20 6.83
CA ASP A 803 41.52 17.64 5.70
C ASP A 803 41.41 16.09 5.62
N GLY A 804 40.43 15.51 6.32
CA GLY A 804 40.22 14.08 6.45
C GLY A 804 39.84 13.38 5.14
N ASP A 805 40.24 12.12 5.03
CA ASP A 805 39.96 11.19 3.93
C ASP A 805 39.96 9.77 4.49
N SER A 806 38.98 8.95 4.13
CA SER A 806 38.86 7.56 4.53
C SER A 806 37.75 6.90 3.71
N GLY A 807 37.32 5.73 4.15
CA GLY A 807 36.20 5.00 3.61
C GLY A 807 36.06 3.64 4.26
N ILE A 808 35.00 2.95 3.88
CA ILE A 808 34.71 1.59 4.33
C ILE A 808 34.70 0.69 3.10
N TYR A 809 35.69 -0.21 3.03
CA TYR A 809 35.78 -1.20 1.95
C TYR A 809 34.80 -2.31 2.22
N LEU A 810 34.07 -2.71 1.17
CA LEU A 810 33.10 -3.78 1.23
C LEU A 810 33.68 -4.99 0.49
N ARG A 811 33.80 -6.12 1.19
CA ARG A 811 34.38 -7.37 0.64
C ARG A 811 35.77 -7.18 0.03
N GLY A 812 36.63 -6.43 0.73
CA GLY A 812 37.98 -6.07 0.28
C GLY A 812 38.07 -5.33 -1.06
N THR A 813 36.94 -4.80 -1.55
CA THR A 813 36.77 -4.08 -2.84
C THR A 813 36.24 -2.67 -2.49
N PRO A 814 36.33 -1.67 -3.39
CA PRO A 814 36.58 -0.28 -3.00
C PRO A 814 35.51 0.32 -2.07
N GLN A 815 35.81 1.53 -1.60
CA GLN A 815 35.11 2.12 -0.47
C GLN A 815 33.78 2.82 -0.76
N VAL A 816 32.91 2.77 0.25
CA VAL A 816 31.99 3.86 0.59
C VAL A 816 32.83 5.02 1.15
N GLN A 817 32.83 6.16 0.46
CA GLN A 817 33.76 7.26 0.71
C GLN A 817 33.46 8.04 2.00
N VAL A 818 34.50 8.46 2.71
CA VAL A 818 34.45 9.40 3.85
C VAL A 818 35.46 10.52 3.63
N TRP A 819 35.07 11.78 3.72
CA TRP A 819 36.02 12.90 3.60
C TRP A 819 35.51 14.22 4.16
N ASP A 820 36.42 15.17 4.34
CA ASP A 820 36.10 16.56 4.64
C ASP A 820 35.55 17.26 3.38
N THR A 821 34.27 17.61 3.38
CA THR A 821 33.57 18.21 2.23
C THR A 821 34.11 19.57 1.81
N SER A 822 34.93 20.22 2.65
CA SER A 822 35.59 21.48 2.30
C SER A 822 36.77 21.32 1.33
N ARG A 823 37.24 20.09 1.08
CA ARG A 823 38.33 19.76 0.16
C ARG A 823 37.87 19.74 -1.30
N VAL A 824 37.38 20.88 -1.77
CA VAL A 824 36.79 21.03 -3.12
C VAL A 824 37.79 20.73 -4.25
N GLU A 825 39.09 20.82 -3.97
CA GLU A 825 40.17 20.52 -4.93
C GLU A 825 40.28 19.03 -5.29
N VAL A 826 39.76 18.14 -4.45
CA VAL A 826 39.71 16.69 -4.70
C VAL A 826 38.29 16.19 -5.00
N GLY A 827 37.31 17.09 -5.15
CA GLY A 827 35.92 16.75 -5.45
C GLY A 827 35.04 16.50 -4.22
N ALA A 828 35.53 16.74 -3.00
CA ALA A 828 34.82 16.36 -1.77
C ALA A 828 33.51 17.13 -1.51
N GLN A 829 33.24 18.21 -2.26
CA GLN A 829 32.01 19.00 -2.12
C GLN A 829 30.73 18.21 -2.42
N VAL A 830 30.84 17.05 -3.06
CA VAL A 830 29.69 16.19 -3.35
C VAL A 830 29.16 15.47 -2.11
N GLY A 831 29.92 15.41 -1.01
CA GLY A 831 29.52 14.72 0.23
C GLY A 831 30.09 13.31 0.37
N SER A 832 30.00 12.73 1.56
CA SER A 832 30.42 11.35 1.86
C SER A 832 29.34 10.33 1.49
N GLY A 833 29.70 9.04 1.48
CA GLY A 833 28.78 7.92 1.23
C GLY A 833 28.77 7.42 -0.22
N GLY A 834 29.31 8.19 -1.17
CA GLY A 834 29.41 7.79 -2.57
C GLY A 834 30.33 6.58 -2.83
N LEU A 835 30.10 5.90 -3.95
CA LEU A 835 30.89 4.77 -4.44
C LEU A 835 32.01 5.27 -5.37
N TYR A 836 32.89 6.11 -4.85
CA TYR A 836 33.79 7.00 -5.62
C TYR A 836 34.67 6.32 -6.68
N ASN A 837 34.90 5.02 -6.56
CA ASN A 837 35.70 4.24 -7.51
C ASN A 837 34.91 3.66 -8.70
N ASN A 838 33.60 3.84 -8.76
CA ASN A 838 32.78 3.49 -9.93
C ASN A 838 33.13 4.38 -11.14
N GLN A 839 33.12 3.81 -12.34
CA GLN A 839 33.37 4.54 -13.59
C GLN A 839 32.19 4.45 -14.57
N LYS A 840 31.46 3.34 -14.54
CA LYS A 840 30.30 3.05 -15.37
C LYS A 840 28.99 3.29 -14.62
N HIS A 841 28.95 2.97 -13.33
CA HIS A 841 27.80 3.24 -12.46
C HIS A 841 28.02 4.54 -11.67
N GLU A 842 26.97 5.02 -11.01
CA GLU A 842 27.01 6.27 -10.24
C GLU A 842 28.10 6.20 -9.14
N SER A 843 28.90 7.25 -9.04
CA SER A 843 29.96 7.39 -8.03
C SER A 843 29.59 8.37 -6.92
N ASP A 844 28.84 9.41 -7.27
CA ASP A 844 28.55 10.54 -6.40
C ASP A 844 27.30 10.26 -5.56
N PRO A 845 27.25 10.74 -4.30
CA PRO A 845 26.06 10.60 -3.49
C PRO A 845 24.90 11.48 -3.99
N LEU A 846 23.67 11.08 -3.68
CA LEU A 846 22.45 11.79 -4.07
C LEU A 846 22.30 13.17 -3.41
N VAL A 847 22.76 13.29 -2.16
CA VAL A 847 22.67 14.51 -1.34
C VAL A 847 23.90 14.63 -0.43
N VAL A 848 24.27 15.87 -0.10
CA VAL A 848 25.29 16.15 0.93
C VAL A 848 24.63 16.06 2.30
N ALA A 849 24.91 14.99 3.06
CA ALA A 849 24.32 14.74 4.37
C ALA A 849 25.33 14.77 5.53
N ASP A 850 26.60 15.13 5.26
CA ASP A 850 27.68 15.18 6.23
C ASP A 850 27.43 16.16 7.38
N ASN A 851 27.72 15.72 8.60
CA ASN A 851 27.88 16.59 9.75
C ASN A 851 29.22 17.37 9.68
N PRO A 852 29.33 18.52 10.36
CA PRO A 852 30.57 19.29 10.40
C PRO A 852 31.80 18.47 10.82
N VAL A 853 32.97 18.82 10.30
CA VAL A 853 34.24 18.20 10.70
C VAL A 853 34.41 18.21 12.22
N GLY A 854 34.75 17.06 12.78
CA GLY A 854 34.87 16.84 14.23
C GLY A 854 33.58 16.36 14.92
N ASP A 855 32.43 16.40 14.23
CA ASP A 855 31.21 15.73 14.69
C ASP A 855 31.13 14.29 14.15
N TRP A 856 30.30 13.49 14.82
CA TRP A 856 30.05 12.10 14.42
C TRP A 856 29.04 12.03 13.27
N ASN A 857 29.22 11.03 12.42
CA ASN A 857 28.31 10.66 11.35
C ASN A 857 27.97 9.17 11.49
N THR A 858 26.79 8.78 11.06
CA THR A 858 26.34 7.39 11.04
C THR A 858 26.14 6.94 9.62
N PHE A 859 26.79 5.85 9.22
CA PHE A 859 26.43 5.11 8.01
C PHE A 859 25.56 3.90 8.34
N ARG A 860 24.57 3.67 7.49
CA ARG A 860 23.93 2.36 7.32
C ARG A 860 24.11 1.90 5.89
N ILE A 861 24.87 0.83 5.70
CA ILE A 861 25.30 0.32 4.39
C ILE A 861 24.70 -1.05 4.18
N LYS A 862 23.91 -1.23 3.13
CA LYS A 862 23.36 -2.53 2.75
C LYS A 862 24.01 -2.99 1.45
N MET A 863 24.62 -4.17 1.46
CA MET A 863 25.23 -4.80 0.29
C MET A 863 24.56 -6.15 0.02
N VAL A 864 23.93 -6.27 -1.14
CA VAL A 864 23.27 -7.51 -1.60
C VAL A 864 23.72 -7.80 -3.04
N GLY A 865 24.35 -8.95 -3.24
CA GLY A 865 25.09 -9.25 -4.46
C GLY A 865 26.17 -8.17 -4.70
N GLU A 866 26.12 -7.51 -5.85
CA GLU A 866 27.00 -6.39 -6.20
C GLU A 866 26.42 -5.01 -5.89
N LYS A 867 25.18 -4.94 -5.39
CA LYS A 867 24.46 -3.68 -5.21
C LYS A 867 24.60 -3.15 -3.80
N VAL A 868 24.82 -1.84 -3.70
CA VAL A 868 25.03 -1.14 -2.45
C VAL A 868 24.00 -0.03 -2.30
N THR A 869 23.40 0.03 -1.12
CA THR A 869 22.58 1.16 -0.65
C THR A 869 23.26 1.76 0.58
N VAL A 870 23.36 3.08 0.63
CA VAL A 870 23.99 3.81 1.75
C VAL A 870 23.04 4.88 2.25
N TYR A 871 22.79 4.86 3.55
CA TYR A 871 22.23 5.99 4.29
C TYR A 871 23.34 6.66 5.08
N LEU A 872 23.41 8.00 5.02
CA LEU A 872 24.28 8.84 5.82
C LEU A 872 23.40 9.73 6.70
N ASN A 873 23.53 9.58 8.02
CA ASN A 873 22.73 10.32 9.01
C ASN A 873 21.22 10.18 8.73
N GLY A 874 20.78 8.97 8.35
CA GLY A 874 19.40 8.63 7.99
C GLY A 874 18.93 9.14 6.62
N GLN A 875 19.73 9.93 5.89
CA GLN A 875 19.43 10.34 4.51
C GLN A 875 19.96 9.31 3.50
N LEU A 876 19.13 8.94 2.52
CA LEU A 876 19.55 8.05 1.43
C LEU A 876 20.54 8.77 0.51
N VAL A 877 21.79 8.30 0.48
CA VAL A 877 22.87 8.90 -0.34
C VAL A 877 23.32 8.01 -1.49
N VAL A 878 23.10 6.70 -1.41
CA VAL A 878 23.30 5.77 -2.54
C VAL A 878 22.12 4.80 -2.54
N ASP A 879 21.46 4.64 -3.68
CA ASP A 879 20.28 3.76 -3.80
C ASP A 879 20.54 2.61 -4.78
N ASN A 880 20.81 1.43 -4.24
CA ASN A 880 20.84 0.17 -4.98
C ASN A 880 21.79 0.19 -6.19
N VAL A 881 22.96 0.81 -6.04
CA VAL A 881 23.95 1.02 -7.11
C VAL A 881 24.93 -0.13 -7.15
N VAL A 882 25.26 -0.61 -8.36
CA VAL A 882 26.29 -1.65 -8.56
C VAL A 882 27.67 -1.10 -8.17
N MET A 883 28.33 -1.76 -7.23
CA MET A 883 29.72 -1.51 -6.87
C MET A 883 30.65 -2.24 -7.84
N GLU A 884 31.50 -1.50 -8.53
CA GLU A 884 32.47 -2.06 -9.47
C GLU A 884 33.69 -2.66 -8.76
N ASN A 885 34.21 -3.76 -9.31
CA ASN A 885 35.47 -4.31 -8.85
C ASN A 885 36.64 -3.41 -9.26
N TYR A 886 37.13 -2.59 -8.32
CA TYR A 886 38.25 -1.68 -8.56
C TYR A 886 39.53 -2.40 -8.97
N TRP A 887 39.75 -3.61 -8.46
CA TRP A 887 40.98 -4.36 -8.66
C TRP A 887 41.05 -5.03 -10.03
N ASP A 888 39.91 -5.53 -10.52
CA ASP A 888 39.74 -6.01 -11.89
C ASP A 888 38.31 -5.71 -12.37
N ARG A 889 38.17 -4.62 -13.13
CA ARG A 889 36.86 -4.16 -13.64
C ARG A 889 36.25 -5.08 -14.70
N SER A 890 36.95 -6.13 -15.14
CA SER A 890 36.42 -7.12 -16.06
C SER A 890 35.57 -8.19 -15.37
N MET A 891 35.63 -8.28 -14.05
CA MET A 891 34.84 -9.20 -13.23
C MET A 891 33.93 -8.44 -12.25
N PRO A 892 32.85 -9.08 -11.76
CA PRO A 892 32.07 -8.57 -10.63
C PRO A 892 32.90 -8.43 -9.35
N ILE A 893 32.34 -7.75 -8.35
CA ILE A 893 32.88 -7.73 -6.99
C ILE A 893 32.89 -9.15 -6.39
N PHE A 894 33.77 -9.41 -5.42
CA PHE A 894 33.82 -10.73 -4.77
C PHE A 894 32.49 -11.03 -4.02
N PRO A 895 32.04 -12.30 -4.05
CA PRO A 895 30.79 -12.69 -3.39
C PRO A 895 30.88 -12.56 -1.87
N GLU A 896 32.07 -12.76 -1.30
CA GLU A 896 32.39 -12.58 0.11
C GLU A 896 33.76 -11.91 0.26
N GLY A 897 34.01 -11.32 1.43
CA GLY A 897 35.32 -10.80 1.80
C GLY A 897 35.27 -9.95 3.08
N PRO A 898 36.42 -9.46 3.57
CA PRO A 898 36.45 -8.67 4.80
C PRO A 898 35.83 -7.29 4.60
N VAL A 899 35.34 -6.71 5.70
CA VAL A 899 35.10 -5.26 5.79
C VAL A 899 36.41 -4.60 6.20
N GLU A 900 36.77 -3.49 5.56
CA GLU A 900 38.00 -2.75 5.91
C GLU A 900 37.73 -1.29 6.25
N LEU A 901 38.33 -0.82 7.34
CA LEU A 901 38.38 0.58 7.70
C LEU A 901 39.62 1.20 7.06
N GLN A 902 39.42 2.18 6.16
CA GLN A 902 40.52 2.72 5.38
C GLN A 902 41.45 3.61 6.20
N ALA A 903 42.74 3.33 6.10
CA ALA A 903 43.82 4.19 6.58
C ALA A 903 44.22 5.21 5.51
N HIS A 904 43.87 6.50 5.68
CA HIS A 904 44.30 7.55 4.75
C HIS A 904 44.73 8.87 5.41
N GLY A 905 45.99 8.91 5.85
CA GLY A 905 46.79 10.14 6.07
C GLY A 905 46.42 11.04 7.26
N THR A 906 45.24 10.91 7.84
CA THR A 906 44.72 11.79 8.91
C THR A 906 44.15 10.99 10.08
N ASN A 907 43.98 11.65 11.22
CA ASN A 907 43.36 11.03 12.39
C ASN A 907 41.87 10.83 12.14
N LEU A 908 41.37 9.65 12.48
CA LEU A 908 39.96 9.31 12.39
C LEU A 908 39.58 8.35 13.51
N ALA A 909 38.28 8.26 13.78
CA ALA A 909 37.73 7.37 14.78
C ALA A 909 36.46 6.68 14.28
N PHE A 910 36.31 5.41 14.63
CA PHE A 910 35.11 4.62 14.41
C PHE A 910 34.58 4.09 15.75
N ARG A 911 33.25 3.97 15.88
CA ARG A 911 32.59 3.33 17.03
C ARG A 911 31.27 2.71 16.58
N ASP A 912 30.62 1.99 17.51
CA ASP A 912 29.29 1.43 17.31
C ASP A 912 29.19 0.69 15.95
N ILE A 913 30.10 -0.26 15.73
CA ILE A 913 30.26 -0.99 14.46
C ILE A 913 29.49 -2.32 14.55
N TYR A 914 28.45 -2.45 13.74
CA TYR A 914 27.56 -3.61 13.73
C TYR A 914 27.35 -4.14 12.32
N VAL A 915 27.16 -5.45 12.19
CA VAL A 915 26.81 -6.11 10.94
C VAL A 915 25.63 -7.05 11.16
N LYS A 916 24.76 -7.18 10.15
CA LYS A 916 23.68 -8.15 10.07
C LYS A 916 23.82 -8.85 8.74
N GLU A 917 24.20 -10.13 8.75
CA GLU A 917 24.24 -10.92 7.52
C GLU A 917 22.83 -11.12 6.96
N ILE A 918 22.74 -11.15 5.63
CA ILE A 918 21.49 -11.31 4.88
C ILE A 918 21.58 -12.66 4.14
N ASP A 919 20.61 -13.53 4.38
CA ASP A 919 20.54 -14.82 3.67
C ASP A 919 20.22 -14.60 2.18
N SER A 920 21.19 -14.93 1.32
CA SER A 920 21.11 -14.77 -0.14
C SER A 920 20.60 -16.01 -0.87
N SER A 921 20.33 -17.13 -0.16
CA SER A 921 19.67 -18.30 -0.75
C SER A 921 18.24 -18.00 -1.26
N ALA A 922 17.68 -16.89 -0.77
CA ALA A 922 16.42 -16.26 -1.12
C ALA A 922 16.42 -15.44 -2.43
N HIS A 923 17.57 -15.23 -3.08
CA HIS A 923 17.67 -14.25 -4.18
C HIS A 923 16.77 -14.61 -5.38
N ASN A 924 15.91 -13.66 -5.81
CA ASN A 924 14.88 -13.85 -6.84
C ASN A 924 13.85 -14.97 -6.57
N LEU A 925 13.76 -15.46 -5.34
CA LEU A 925 12.64 -16.29 -4.88
C LEU A 925 11.59 -15.39 -4.26
N THR A 926 10.34 -15.63 -4.63
CA THR A 926 9.20 -15.08 -3.87
C THR A 926 9.15 -15.72 -2.47
N GLU A 927 8.52 -15.05 -1.50
CA GLU A 927 8.31 -15.61 -0.15
C GLU A 927 7.64 -16.98 -0.21
N GLU A 928 6.61 -17.13 -1.06
CA GLU A 928 5.93 -18.40 -1.33
C GLU A 928 6.89 -19.49 -1.87
N GLU A 929 7.86 -19.13 -2.72
CA GLU A 929 8.83 -20.10 -3.23
C GLU A 929 9.82 -20.56 -2.15
N GLN A 930 10.25 -19.66 -1.27
CA GLN A 930 11.10 -20.00 -0.13
C GLN A 930 10.39 -20.93 0.85
N GLU A 931 9.15 -20.61 1.22
CA GLU A 931 8.31 -21.46 2.08
C GLU A 931 8.08 -22.85 1.47
N LYS A 932 7.93 -22.93 0.14
CA LYS A 932 7.78 -24.20 -0.56
C LYS A 932 9.08 -24.98 -0.70
N GLY A 933 10.21 -24.47 -0.22
CA GLY A 933 11.51 -25.14 -0.26
C GLY A 933 12.22 -25.05 -1.62
N PHE A 934 11.93 -24.03 -2.42
CA PHE A 934 12.78 -23.71 -3.57
C PHE A 934 14.08 -23.05 -3.11
N VAL A 935 15.15 -23.34 -3.84
CA VAL A 935 16.44 -22.65 -3.73
C VAL A 935 16.81 -22.07 -5.10
N ALA A 936 17.43 -20.90 -5.13
CA ALA A 936 17.96 -20.31 -6.35
C ALA A 936 19.21 -21.10 -6.80
N LEU A 937 19.21 -21.61 -8.04
CA LEU A 937 20.40 -22.21 -8.66
C LEU A 937 21.26 -21.20 -9.41
N PHE A 938 20.72 -20.02 -9.69
CA PHE A 938 21.46 -18.93 -10.27
C PHE A 938 21.28 -17.67 -9.43
N ASN A 939 22.38 -17.19 -8.86
CA ASN A 939 22.42 -16.02 -7.98
C ASN A 939 22.19 -14.69 -8.70
N GLY A 940 22.08 -14.68 -10.03
CA GLY A 940 21.90 -13.46 -10.82
C GLY A 940 23.20 -12.70 -11.11
N SER A 941 24.31 -13.03 -10.46
CA SER A 941 25.57 -12.28 -10.56
C SER A 941 26.68 -13.04 -11.28
N ASP A 942 26.80 -14.36 -11.07
CA ASP A 942 27.89 -15.18 -11.60
C ASP A 942 27.49 -16.67 -11.76
N LEU A 943 28.45 -17.51 -12.16
CA LEU A 943 28.27 -18.95 -12.37
C LEU A 943 28.77 -19.79 -11.18
N SER A 944 28.70 -19.26 -9.96
CA SER A 944 28.89 -20.06 -8.74
C SER A 944 27.79 -21.11 -8.64
N GLY A 945 28.15 -22.35 -8.24
CA GLY A 945 27.22 -23.49 -8.28
C GLY A 945 27.06 -24.15 -9.66
N TRP A 946 27.77 -23.67 -10.68
CA TRP A 946 27.80 -24.25 -12.03
C TRP A 946 29.21 -24.72 -12.41
N GLN A 947 29.32 -25.68 -13.33
CA GLN A 947 30.57 -26.22 -13.87
C GLN A 947 30.44 -26.54 -15.37
N GLY A 948 31.53 -26.92 -16.04
CA GLY A 948 31.54 -27.18 -17.47
C GLY A 948 31.94 -25.95 -18.30
N ASN A 949 31.21 -25.66 -19.38
CA ASN A 949 31.53 -24.58 -20.31
C ASN A 949 31.18 -23.20 -19.73
N LYS A 950 32.06 -22.62 -18.91
CA LYS A 950 31.95 -21.23 -18.43
C LYS A 950 32.51 -20.18 -19.41
N THR A 951 32.92 -20.60 -20.61
CA THR A 951 33.49 -19.69 -21.63
C THR A 951 32.42 -19.16 -22.56
N ASP A 952 31.53 -20.02 -23.05
CA ASP A 952 30.41 -19.57 -23.88
C ASP A 952 29.17 -19.19 -23.05
N TYR A 953 29.06 -19.69 -21.82
CA TYR A 953 28.01 -19.29 -20.89
C TYR A 953 28.54 -18.15 -20.03
N LEU A 954 27.96 -16.97 -20.18
CA LEU A 954 28.39 -15.73 -19.54
C LEU A 954 27.24 -15.13 -18.75
N VAL A 955 27.53 -14.42 -17.66
CA VAL A 955 26.50 -13.67 -16.94
C VAL A 955 26.48 -12.23 -17.42
N GLU A 956 25.32 -11.78 -17.92
CA GLU A 956 25.15 -10.41 -18.41
C GLU A 956 23.79 -9.84 -18.01
N LYS A 957 23.76 -8.89 -17.07
CA LYS A 957 22.52 -8.23 -16.60
C LYS A 957 21.54 -9.18 -15.91
N GLY A 958 21.99 -9.97 -14.93
CA GLY A 958 21.06 -10.82 -14.17
C GLY A 958 20.61 -12.10 -14.88
N GLN A 959 21.33 -12.55 -15.91
CA GLN A 959 20.94 -13.68 -16.76
C GLN A 959 22.18 -14.41 -17.28
N ILE A 960 22.04 -15.73 -17.48
CA ILE A 960 23.03 -16.54 -18.20
C ILE A 960 22.78 -16.37 -19.70
N VAL A 961 23.80 -15.98 -20.45
CA VAL A 961 23.77 -15.76 -21.90
C VAL A 961 24.74 -16.72 -22.57
N VAL A 962 24.24 -17.49 -23.53
CA VAL A 962 25.06 -18.38 -24.35
C VAL A 962 25.61 -17.59 -25.55
N LYS A 963 26.93 -17.45 -25.66
CA LYS A 963 27.64 -16.77 -26.75
C LYS A 963 28.68 -17.71 -27.38
N PRO A 964 28.25 -18.57 -28.32
CA PRO A 964 29.07 -19.65 -28.89
C PRO A 964 30.23 -19.16 -29.77
N GLN A 965 30.35 -17.84 -30.02
CA GLN A 965 31.49 -17.25 -30.72
C GLN A 965 32.73 -17.10 -29.81
N GLY A 966 32.61 -17.38 -28.52
CA GLY A 966 33.70 -17.30 -27.53
C GLY A 966 34.77 -18.37 -27.67
N GLY A 967 34.52 -19.41 -28.49
CA GLY A 967 35.47 -20.52 -28.72
C GLY A 967 35.45 -21.58 -27.64
N GLY A 968 34.55 -21.50 -26.66
CA GLY A 968 34.21 -22.61 -25.78
C GLY A 968 33.51 -23.72 -26.56
N HIS A 969 33.60 -24.93 -26.03
CA HIS A 969 32.83 -26.07 -26.52
C HIS A 969 32.29 -26.84 -25.33
N GLY A 970 31.04 -27.31 -25.43
CA GLY A 970 30.40 -28.13 -24.40
C GLY A 970 29.28 -27.43 -23.64
N ASN A 971 28.85 -28.09 -22.57
CA ASN A 971 27.62 -27.79 -21.83
C ASN A 971 27.93 -27.15 -20.47
N LEU A 972 26.98 -26.40 -19.93
CA LEU A 972 27.04 -25.88 -18.57
C LEU A 972 26.18 -26.79 -17.68
N PHE A 973 26.71 -27.24 -16.55
CA PHE A 973 26.04 -28.15 -15.61
C PHE A 973 26.00 -27.54 -14.22
N THR A 974 25.05 -27.94 -13.38
CA THR A 974 25.12 -27.70 -11.94
C THR A 974 26.31 -28.44 -11.31
N GLU A 975 26.86 -27.92 -10.22
CA GLU A 975 27.87 -28.63 -9.42
C GLU A 975 27.26 -29.83 -8.70
N GLU A 976 26.05 -29.67 -8.15
CA GLU A 976 25.28 -30.76 -7.53
C GLU A 976 24.59 -31.66 -8.57
N GLU A 977 24.35 -32.91 -8.16
CA GLU A 977 23.44 -33.83 -8.83
C GLU A 977 22.04 -33.79 -8.19
N TYR A 978 21.02 -34.07 -8.99
CA TYR A 978 19.62 -34.10 -8.60
C TYR A 978 18.95 -35.37 -9.11
N ASP A 979 18.02 -35.91 -8.32
CA ASP A 979 17.23 -37.09 -8.63
C ASP A 979 15.78 -36.74 -8.98
N ASN A 980 14.96 -36.40 -7.99
CA ASN A 980 13.59 -35.93 -8.13
C ASN A 980 13.54 -34.45 -7.80
N PHE A 981 12.93 -33.66 -8.67
CA PHE A 981 12.93 -32.21 -8.51
C PHE A 981 11.82 -31.52 -9.29
N ILE A 982 11.49 -30.31 -8.83
CA ILE A 982 10.80 -29.28 -9.60
C ILE A 982 11.84 -28.22 -9.97
N TYR A 983 12.08 -28.04 -11.27
CA TYR A 983 13.02 -27.05 -11.79
C TYR A 983 12.25 -25.97 -12.56
N ARG A 984 12.42 -24.71 -12.15
CA ARG A 984 11.78 -23.54 -12.75
C ARG A 984 12.83 -22.61 -13.32
N PHE A 985 12.60 -22.15 -14.54
CA PHE A 985 13.47 -21.18 -15.19
C PHE A 985 12.73 -20.44 -16.29
N GLU A 986 13.26 -19.27 -16.65
CA GLU A 986 12.85 -18.55 -17.84
C GLU A 986 13.92 -18.60 -18.91
N PHE A 987 13.51 -18.66 -20.16
CA PHE A 987 14.42 -18.61 -21.30
C PHE A 987 13.90 -17.72 -22.43
N LYS A 988 14.83 -17.19 -23.22
CA LYS A 988 14.53 -16.40 -24.41
C LYS A 988 15.36 -16.86 -25.59
N LEU A 989 14.67 -17.13 -26.70
CA LEU A 989 15.25 -17.65 -27.94
C LEU A 989 15.63 -16.51 -28.89
N THR A 990 16.70 -16.73 -29.65
CA THR A 990 17.01 -15.96 -30.87
C THR A 990 16.57 -16.74 -32.12
N PRO A 991 16.45 -16.10 -33.30
CA PRO A 991 15.99 -16.81 -34.51
C PRO A 991 16.88 -18.01 -34.85
N GLY A 992 16.28 -19.20 -34.94
CA GLY A 992 16.98 -20.47 -35.19
C GLY A 992 17.72 -21.04 -33.99
N ALA A 993 17.52 -20.50 -32.79
CA ALA A 993 18.22 -20.97 -31.60
C ALA A 993 17.91 -22.42 -31.24
N ASN A 994 18.94 -23.14 -30.81
CA ASN A 994 18.90 -24.54 -30.39
C ASN A 994 19.80 -24.75 -29.16
N ASN A 995 19.22 -25.35 -28.13
CA ASN A 995 19.84 -25.74 -26.87
C ASN A 995 18.99 -26.90 -26.27
N GLY A 996 19.42 -27.48 -25.16
CA GLY A 996 18.67 -28.49 -24.43
C GLY A 996 18.74 -28.27 -22.93
N LEU A 997 17.70 -28.66 -22.21
CA LEU A 997 17.80 -28.85 -20.77
C LEU A 997 18.15 -30.31 -20.50
N GLY A 998 19.39 -30.55 -20.12
CA GLY A 998 19.85 -31.83 -19.60
C GLY A 998 19.24 -32.08 -18.23
N ILE A 999 18.56 -33.20 -18.07
CA ILE A 999 18.09 -33.70 -16.77
C ILE A 999 18.82 -35.01 -16.47
N ARG A 1000 19.28 -35.16 -15.22
CA ARG A 1000 20.09 -36.31 -14.76
C ARG A 1000 21.32 -36.57 -15.65
N ALA A 1001 21.90 -35.51 -16.19
CA ALA A 1001 22.96 -35.56 -17.17
C ALA A 1001 24.31 -35.95 -16.54
N PRO A 1002 25.10 -36.82 -17.20
CA PRO A 1002 26.48 -37.05 -16.80
C PRO A 1002 27.39 -35.92 -17.29
N LEU A 1003 28.54 -35.73 -16.64
CA LEU A 1003 29.56 -34.77 -17.08
C LEU A 1003 30.33 -35.19 -18.34
N VAL A 1004 30.22 -36.47 -18.74
CA VAL A 1004 30.94 -37.04 -19.88
C VAL A 1004 29.99 -37.83 -20.79
N GLY A 1005 30.30 -37.83 -22.08
CA GLY A 1005 29.45 -38.45 -23.11
C GLY A 1005 28.46 -37.46 -23.71
N ASP A 1006 27.63 -37.96 -24.63
CA ASP A 1006 26.56 -37.15 -25.23
C ASP A 1006 25.40 -37.06 -24.24
N ALA A 1007 25.24 -35.90 -23.60
CA ALA A 1007 24.25 -35.69 -22.55
C ALA A 1007 22.80 -35.94 -23.01
N ALA A 1008 22.52 -35.86 -24.32
CA ALA A 1008 21.19 -36.14 -24.86
C ALA A 1008 20.82 -37.63 -24.86
N TYR A 1009 21.81 -38.53 -24.86
CA TYR A 1009 21.60 -39.99 -24.89
C TYR A 1009 22.09 -40.71 -23.63
N VAL A 1010 23.20 -40.25 -23.05
CA VAL A 1010 23.78 -40.81 -21.81
C VAL A 1010 23.14 -40.18 -20.57
N GLY A 1011 22.52 -39.01 -20.73
CA GLY A 1011 21.52 -38.45 -19.81
C GLY A 1011 20.17 -38.40 -20.52
N MET A 1012 19.38 -37.38 -20.21
CA MET A 1012 18.15 -37.07 -20.95
C MET A 1012 18.11 -35.59 -21.29
N GLU A 1013 17.61 -35.26 -22.48
CA GLU A 1013 17.45 -33.89 -22.94
C GLU A 1013 15.97 -33.53 -23.10
N LEU A 1014 15.57 -32.41 -22.52
CA LEU A 1014 14.33 -31.71 -22.86
C LEU A 1014 14.66 -30.58 -23.84
N GLN A 1015 14.08 -30.65 -25.03
CA GLN A 1015 14.46 -29.77 -26.14
C GLN A 1015 14.17 -28.28 -25.87
N ILE A 1016 15.12 -27.37 -26.16
CA ILE A 1016 14.96 -25.91 -26.15
C ILE A 1016 15.23 -25.33 -27.55
N LEU A 1017 14.18 -25.08 -28.33
CA LEU A 1017 14.31 -24.88 -29.78
C LEU A 1017 13.35 -23.83 -30.33
N ASP A 1018 13.86 -22.94 -31.20
CA ASP A 1018 13.02 -22.18 -32.13
C ASP A 1018 12.59 -23.09 -33.30
N ASN A 1019 11.47 -23.80 -33.10
CA ASN A 1019 10.93 -24.71 -34.10
C ASN A 1019 10.27 -23.99 -35.31
N THR A 1020 10.30 -22.65 -35.37
CA THR A 1020 9.75 -21.88 -36.50
C THR A 1020 10.80 -21.57 -37.57
N ALA A 1021 12.09 -21.74 -37.24
CA ALA A 1021 13.17 -21.41 -38.16
C ALA A 1021 13.21 -22.35 -39.39
N PRO A 1022 13.48 -21.83 -40.60
CA PRO A 1022 13.49 -22.64 -41.83
C PRO A 1022 14.42 -23.86 -41.82
N VAL A 1023 15.51 -23.80 -41.05
CA VAL A 1023 16.46 -24.92 -40.87
C VAL A 1023 15.81 -26.15 -40.22
N TYR A 1024 14.70 -25.97 -39.49
CA TYR A 1024 13.97 -27.01 -38.78
C TYR A 1024 12.63 -27.38 -39.44
N ALA A 1025 12.49 -27.17 -40.75
CA ALA A 1025 11.25 -27.45 -41.49
C ALA A 1025 10.80 -28.93 -41.46
N ASN A 1026 11.70 -29.87 -41.16
CA ASN A 1026 11.45 -31.32 -41.26
C ASN A 1026 11.64 -32.07 -39.91
N LEU A 1027 11.33 -31.42 -38.79
CA LEU A 1027 11.44 -32.04 -37.46
C LEU A 1027 10.51 -33.26 -37.31
N LYS A 1028 11.00 -34.29 -36.62
CA LYS A 1028 10.17 -35.40 -36.13
C LYS A 1028 9.42 -34.98 -34.86
N PRO A 1029 8.29 -35.63 -34.51
CA PRO A 1029 7.50 -35.25 -33.35
C PRO A 1029 8.26 -35.12 -32.03
N TYR A 1030 9.25 -35.99 -31.78
CA TYR A 1030 10.09 -36.01 -30.58
C TYR A 1030 11.23 -34.97 -30.57
N GLN A 1031 11.35 -34.14 -31.61
CA GLN A 1031 12.42 -33.13 -31.74
C GLN A 1031 11.92 -31.70 -31.51
N TYR A 1032 10.63 -31.52 -31.23
CA TYR A 1032 10.05 -30.22 -30.94
C TYR A 1032 10.34 -29.81 -29.48
N HIS A 1033 10.37 -28.51 -29.22
CA HIS A 1033 10.58 -27.95 -27.89
C HIS A 1033 9.72 -28.61 -26.81
N GLY A 1034 10.31 -28.85 -25.65
CA GLY A 1034 9.69 -29.52 -24.51
C GLY A 1034 9.59 -31.04 -24.60
N SER A 1035 9.93 -31.66 -25.74
CA SER A 1035 9.96 -33.12 -25.87
C SER A 1035 11.12 -33.73 -25.09
N VAL A 1036 10.93 -34.91 -24.51
CA VAL A 1036 12.05 -35.78 -24.13
C VAL A 1036 12.66 -36.30 -25.43
N TYR A 1037 13.86 -35.83 -25.75
CA TYR A 1037 14.45 -36.01 -27.08
C TYR A 1037 14.55 -37.49 -27.46
N GLY A 1038 13.92 -37.86 -28.58
CA GLY A 1038 13.92 -39.25 -29.07
C GLY A 1038 12.90 -40.18 -28.41
N VAL A 1039 12.24 -39.77 -27.32
CA VAL A 1039 11.41 -40.66 -26.49
C VAL A 1039 9.95 -40.21 -26.41
N ILE A 1040 9.67 -39.01 -25.87
CA ILE A 1040 8.30 -38.54 -25.62
C ILE A 1040 8.07 -37.21 -26.34
N PRO A 1041 7.12 -37.13 -27.30
CA PRO A 1041 6.82 -35.89 -28.00
C PRO A 1041 5.98 -34.95 -27.14
N ALA A 1042 6.33 -33.66 -27.13
CA ALA A 1042 5.52 -32.61 -26.51
C ALA A 1042 4.46 -32.02 -27.45
N LYS A 1043 3.41 -31.43 -26.86
CA LYS A 1043 2.43 -30.58 -27.57
C LYS A 1043 3.12 -29.30 -28.07
N ARG A 1044 2.61 -28.76 -29.18
CA ARG A 1044 3.20 -27.60 -29.89
C ARG A 1044 2.30 -26.39 -29.79
N GLY A 1045 2.86 -25.21 -30.10
CA GLY A 1045 2.09 -23.96 -30.24
C GLY A 1045 2.04 -23.09 -28.99
N TYR A 1046 2.81 -23.45 -27.95
CA TYR A 1046 2.81 -22.76 -26.65
C TYR A 1046 4.05 -21.88 -26.42
N LEU A 1047 5.01 -21.90 -27.35
CA LEU A 1047 6.13 -20.95 -27.35
C LEU A 1047 5.62 -19.55 -27.70
N LYS A 1048 6.09 -18.56 -26.95
CA LYS A 1048 5.94 -17.15 -27.32
C LYS A 1048 6.79 -16.81 -28.55
N PRO A 1049 6.49 -15.70 -29.25
CA PRO A 1049 7.32 -15.20 -30.35
C PRO A 1049 8.81 -15.12 -29.99
N VAL A 1050 9.68 -15.39 -30.97
CA VAL A 1050 11.14 -15.29 -30.81
C VAL A 1050 11.52 -13.88 -30.36
N GLY A 1051 12.38 -13.79 -29.34
CA GLY A 1051 12.75 -12.53 -28.68
C GLY A 1051 11.95 -12.24 -27.40
N GLU A 1052 10.89 -12.99 -27.11
CA GLU A 1052 10.15 -12.92 -25.84
C GLU A 1052 10.61 -13.97 -24.84
N TRP A 1053 10.37 -13.70 -23.55
CA TRP A 1053 10.68 -14.62 -22.45
C TRP A 1053 9.57 -15.66 -22.25
N ASN A 1054 9.96 -16.92 -22.25
CA ASN A 1054 9.13 -18.07 -21.92
C ASN A 1054 9.44 -18.52 -20.50
N SER A 1055 8.41 -18.91 -19.76
CA SER A 1055 8.55 -19.55 -18.44
C SER A 1055 8.38 -21.06 -18.61
N GLN A 1056 9.27 -21.86 -18.01
CA GLN A 1056 9.19 -23.32 -18.03
C GLN A 1056 9.39 -23.90 -16.63
N GLU A 1057 8.47 -24.78 -16.25
CA GLU A 1057 8.58 -25.66 -15.08
C GLU A 1057 8.74 -27.10 -15.56
N VAL A 1058 9.69 -27.81 -14.97
CA VAL A 1058 9.96 -29.21 -15.23
C VAL A 1058 9.88 -29.97 -13.92
N ILE A 1059 8.98 -30.94 -13.86
CA ILE A 1059 8.86 -31.86 -12.73
C ILE A 1059 9.43 -33.20 -13.19
N VAL A 1060 10.44 -33.68 -12.48
CA VAL A 1060 11.02 -35.00 -12.67
C VAL A 1060 10.80 -35.77 -11.37
N ASP A 1061 9.96 -36.80 -11.42
CA ASP A 1061 9.63 -37.65 -10.27
C ASP A 1061 9.69 -39.12 -10.69
N GLY A 1062 10.74 -39.82 -10.28
CA GLY A 1062 11.01 -41.18 -10.74
C GLY A 1062 11.23 -41.24 -12.26
N THR A 1063 10.43 -42.04 -12.96
CA THR A 1063 10.38 -42.16 -14.44
C THR A 1063 9.44 -41.14 -15.08
N HIS A 1064 8.68 -40.41 -14.28
CA HIS A 1064 7.70 -39.45 -14.76
C HIS A 1064 8.34 -38.10 -15.02
N VAL A 1065 8.10 -37.56 -16.21
CA VAL A 1065 8.54 -36.22 -16.60
C VAL A 1065 7.32 -35.42 -17.01
N LYS A 1066 7.18 -34.23 -16.42
CA LYS A 1066 6.17 -33.24 -16.80
C LYS A 1066 6.84 -31.92 -17.13
N VAL A 1067 6.47 -31.35 -18.27
CA VAL A 1067 6.95 -30.05 -18.75
C VAL A 1067 5.76 -29.12 -18.92
N ILE A 1068 5.80 -28.01 -18.18
CA ILE A 1068 4.83 -26.93 -18.23
C ILE A 1068 5.54 -25.73 -18.86
N LEU A 1069 4.98 -25.22 -19.97
CA LEU A 1069 5.52 -24.07 -20.69
C LEU A 1069 4.46 -22.98 -20.74
N ASN A 1070 4.77 -21.78 -20.24
CA ASN A 1070 3.85 -20.64 -20.18
C ASN A 1070 2.47 -21.06 -19.64
N ASP A 1071 2.48 -21.72 -18.47
CA ASP A 1071 1.30 -22.21 -17.74
C ASP A 1071 0.49 -23.31 -18.46
N GLN A 1072 1.07 -23.93 -19.50
CA GLN A 1072 0.43 -25.00 -20.26
C GLN A 1072 1.23 -26.29 -20.18
N VAL A 1073 0.58 -27.39 -19.77
CA VAL A 1073 1.20 -28.72 -19.75
C VAL A 1073 1.38 -29.22 -21.17
N ILE A 1074 2.63 -29.19 -21.64
CA ILE A 1074 3.01 -29.61 -23.00
C ILE A 1074 3.55 -31.03 -23.05
N LEU A 1075 4.07 -31.56 -21.95
CA LEU A 1075 4.47 -32.96 -21.81
C LEU A 1075 4.10 -33.43 -20.40
N ASP A 1076 3.52 -34.61 -20.30
CA ASP A 1076 3.19 -35.29 -19.04
C ASP A 1076 3.21 -36.79 -19.38
N GLY A 1077 4.29 -37.47 -19.00
CA GLY A 1077 4.57 -38.79 -19.52
C GLY A 1077 5.59 -39.57 -18.70
N ASP A 1078 5.46 -40.89 -18.77
CA ASP A 1078 6.37 -41.84 -18.14
C ASP A 1078 7.38 -42.37 -19.17
N ILE A 1079 8.67 -42.22 -18.86
CA ILE A 1079 9.79 -42.59 -19.74
C ILE A 1079 9.86 -44.10 -19.96
N GLU A 1080 9.64 -44.91 -18.92
CA GLU A 1080 9.71 -46.37 -19.00
C GLU A 1080 8.62 -46.85 -19.96
N LYS A 1081 7.38 -46.41 -19.74
CA LYS A 1081 6.24 -46.72 -20.60
C LYS A 1081 6.45 -46.27 -22.05
N ALA A 1082 7.04 -45.10 -22.25
CA ALA A 1082 7.32 -44.57 -23.59
C ALA A 1082 8.42 -45.33 -24.34
N SER A 1083 9.28 -46.06 -23.62
CA SER A 1083 10.43 -46.79 -24.16
C SER A 1083 10.30 -48.32 -24.11
N GLU A 1084 9.23 -48.88 -23.55
CA GLU A 1084 8.94 -50.32 -23.46
C GLU A 1084 9.13 -51.10 -24.77
N ASN A 1085 8.88 -50.47 -25.93
CA ASN A 1085 9.00 -51.07 -27.26
C ASN A 1085 10.15 -50.48 -28.09
N GLY A 1086 11.15 -49.90 -27.43
CA GLY A 1086 12.19 -49.07 -28.04
C GLY A 1086 11.76 -47.60 -28.17
N THR A 1087 12.75 -46.72 -28.30
CA THR A 1087 12.52 -45.27 -28.42
C THR A 1087 11.97 -44.88 -29.81
N LEU A 1088 11.32 -43.71 -29.89
CA LEU A 1088 10.71 -43.24 -31.15
C LEU A 1088 11.73 -42.92 -32.24
N ASP A 1089 12.98 -42.64 -31.88
CA ASP A 1089 14.08 -42.44 -32.83
C ASP A 1089 14.80 -43.73 -33.22
N GLY A 1090 14.47 -44.86 -32.60
CA GLY A 1090 15.06 -46.19 -32.84
C GLY A 1090 16.52 -46.31 -32.41
N LYS A 1091 17.01 -45.42 -31.55
CA LYS A 1091 18.37 -45.44 -31.00
C LYS A 1091 18.38 -45.97 -29.57
N ASP A 1092 19.57 -46.31 -29.10
CA ASP A 1092 19.78 -46.66 -27.70
C ASP A 1092 20.00 -45.38 -26.88
N HIS A 1093 19.27 -45.27 -25.76
CA HIS A 1093 19.31 -44.12 -24.83
C HIS A 1093 19.66 -44.63 -23.42
N PRO A 1094 20.94 -44.91 -23.14
CA PRO A 1094 21.36 -45.46 -21.85
C PRO A 1094 21.04 -44.54 -20.65
N GLY A 1095 20.79 -43.25 -20.90
CA GLY A 1095 20.40 -42.30 -19.87
C GLY A 1095 18.99 -42.49 -19.31
N LEU A 1096 18.11 -43.27 -19.98
CA LEU A 1096 16.75 -43.54 -19.47
C LEU A 1096 16.76 -44.35 -18.16
N ASP A 1097 17.82 -45.12 -17.91
CA ASP A 1097 18.00 -45.89 -16.67
C ASP A 1097 18.59 -45.04 -15.51
N ARG A 1098 18.89 -43.75 -15.73
CA ARG A 1098 19.51 -42.89 -14.71
C ARG A 1098 18.47 -42.28 -13.78
N MET A 1099 18.70 -42.45 -12.48
CA MET A 1099 17.87 -41.87 -11.42
C MET A 1099 18.45 -40.60 -10.80
N SER A 1100 19.73 -40.28 -11.03
CA SER A 1100 20.35 -39.01 -10.62
C SER A 1100 21.37 -38.50 -11.66
N GLY A 1101 21.63 -37.20 -11.61
CA GLY A 1101 22.72 -36.56 -12.34
C GLY A 1101 22.58 -35.04 -12.34
N HIS A 1102 23.43 -34.35 -13.10
CA HIS A 1102 23.40 -32.89 -13.14
C HIS A 1102 22.22 -32.35 -13.94
N ILE A 1103 21.84 -31.12 -13.65
CA ILE A 1103 21.00 -30.31 -14.54
C ILE A 1103 21.94 -29.49 -15.42
N GLY A 1104 21.64 -29.34 -16.70
CA GLY A 1104 22.53 -28.55 -17.56
C GLY A 1104 21.87 -27.93 -18.77
N PHE A 1105 22.54 -26.92 -19.32
CA PHE A 1105 22.21 -26.33 -20.61
C PHE A 1105 23.12 -26.92 -21.68
N LEU A 1106 22.51 -27.61 -22.65
CA LEU A 1106 23.16 -28.40 -23.69
C LEU A 1106 23.26 -27.57 -24.98
N GLY A 1107 24.33 -26.80 -25.11
CA GLY A 1107 24.43 -25.75 -26.13
C GLY A 1107 24.69 -26.27 -27.53
N HIS A 1108 23.90 -25.82 -28.52
CA HIS A 1108 24.09 -26.16 -29.95
C HIS A 1108 24.47 -24.95 -30.81
N GLY A 1109 25.43 -24.15 -30.34
CA GLY A 1109 26.02 -23.09 -31.15
C GLY A 1109 25.10 -21.91 -31.46
N SER A 1110 24.07 -21.69 -30.64
CA SER A 1110 23.10 -20.59 -30.76
C SER A 1110 23.09 -19.68 -29.55
N VAL A 1111 22.69 -18.42 -29.73
CA VAL A 1111 22.50 -17.47 -28.61
C VAL A 1111 21.16 -17.72 -27.92
N VAL A 1112 21.21 -18.00 -26.62
CA VAL A 1112 20.03 -18.21 -25.75
C VAL A 1112 20.27 -17.47 -24.44
N TYR A 1113 19.20 -17.00 -23.81
CA TYR A 1113 19.25 -16.32 -22.52
C TYR A 1113 18.44 -17.12 -21.49
N PHE A 1114 18.93 -17.22 -20.26
CA PHE A 1114 18.28 -17.89 -19.12
C PHE A 1114 18.28 -17.00 -17.87
N ARG A 1115 17.20 -17.03 -17.09
CA ARG A 1115 17.11 -16.31 -15.80
C ARG A 1115 16.11 -16.97 -14.85
N ASN A 1116 16.03 -16.46 -13.62
CA ASN A 1116 15.12 -16.93 -12.58
C ASN A 1116 15.20 -18.46 -12.41
N ILE A 1117 16.43 -18.98 -12.29
CA ILE A 1117 16.69 -20.42 -12.27
C ILE A 1117 16.65 -20.91 -10.82
N ARG A 1118 15.69 -21.76 -10.50
CA ARG A 1118 15.43 -22.24 -9.15
C ARG A 1118 14.96 -23.68 -9.16
N ILE A 1119 15.22 -24.38 -8.06
CA ILE A 1119 14.91 -25.79 -7.93
C ILE A 1119 14.34 -26.11 -6.56
N LYS A 1120 13.46 -27.08 -6.51
CA LYS A 1120 13.00 -27.74 -5.29
C LYS A 1120 13.29 -29.23 -5.42
N LYS A 1121 14.03 -29.81 -4.48
CA LYS A 1121 14.19 -31.27 -4.37
C LYS A 1121 12.85 -31.88 -3.90
N LEU A 1122 12.44 -33.02 -4.47
CA LEU A 1122 11.17 -33.68 -4.18
C LEU A 1122 11.31 -34.84 -3.18
#